data_AF-A0A3L6M1G5-F1
#
_entry.id   AF-A0A3L6M1G5-F1
#
_cell.length_a   1.000
_cell.length_b   1.000
_cell.length_c   1.000
_cell.angle_alpha   90.00
_cell.angle_beta   90.00
_cell.angle_gamma   90.00
#
_symmetry.space_group_name_H-M   'P 1'
#
loop_
_entity.id
_entity.type
_entity.pdbx_description
1 polymer ?
#
loop_
_entity_poly.entity_id
_entity_poly.type
_entity_poly.pdbx_seq_one_letter_code
_entity_poly.pdbx_strand_id
1 'polypeptide(L)'
;MAFGFSEISLSALTTSVRALASDGTNHVVGVGQDSVTVYSADAGVTFSVGDIAYSAWAAVAFGSGRFVAISDNAAKAAWSADNGATFNVVNLSATMQAVAFGGGKFVACNSSTMLYSANGGGTWSAVTPPEAWSLRASSLCWTGSFWLVIDLFGNKSYTSADGETWAVHTTDGLGWTLRCVVWIGTKFVGLAYGSALAFTSVDGITWVSHALPASRGWSHVAWNGIRLIGLAGTQSVNAYAASADGETWTAGTFETASYWQSLTTCGLSVITISSAPRRALGTGDVLAEFGTSRIGIDISVRDIGKSALGIHVDVRATVATGVATLGVALRSIKSSVANGSAPATDPKTEAGVWGVRISLDGVDISDLTLGDVTVEAEEGAARLADFTWLPPAGISLTVQNLIGRRIVIVLVDMSSGLPENPMVLFTGRVERPKLNIDAQSISMTCTDQRQSAIGAMSKERLAELIGGYWSSAVFKKGTTSWGYANDRLSTVAASLDLSAEGNLRLTPWAAKEIADIEYTGDTLLARPEVDIADATSMTNRVDISFGYRFPRVKSEGYRVDYDLLAAAGLPFSFWVNNGGVFMIRTAVEAALKDAGATIEQITYTALPTGAVALPGTGVWLPNPVTDPLLCLGFNAIVSFDYAQTTDETYAITVKADGSIANIGEITTTMSGSLEGVYQDTNAVEMNITLKKSDLLSNPPTDQATVVPGWTNAKTVTLSAETDRAAAQNAMETLIAIAKAEIWKAHRGHNVRFRVPLNPAIDTDKTIAIDDGRVLAKGKVRRVRHVMTPDSGSAISEVDLAICAVSGVGTNHADDDIVAEDGTEDGTTVPLGAPVVTWDGSATGDQVITITFPGVEDHERDLAKVEIAQTVAAGLAEDLLTVSYEP
;
A
#
# COMPACT_ATOMS: atom_id res chain seq x y z
N MET A 1 17.47 35.78 -5.88
CA MET A 1 17.55 36.84 -4.84
C MET A 1 18.92 36.71 -4.18
N ALA A 2 19.64 37.80 -3.91
CA ALA A 2 20.98 37.73 -3.32
C ALA A 2 20.86 37.41 -1.81
N PHE A 3 21.53 36.35 -1.37
CA PHE A 3 21.64 35.98 0.05
C PHE A 3 22.44 37.08 0.75
N GLY A 4 21.84 37.72 1.76
CA GLY A 4 22.42 38.83 2.50
C GLY A 4 22.22 38.63 4.00
N PHE A 5 23.14 39.18 4.78
CA PHE A 5 23.15 39.05 6.22
C PHE A 5 22.87 40.41 6.88
N SER A 6 22.08 40.44 7.96
CA SER A 6 21.82 41.65 8.75
C SER A 6 22.62 41.65 10.05
N GLU A 7 23.39 42.72 10.31
CA GLU A 7 24.27 42.85 11.48
C GLU A 7 23.56 43.44 12.71
N ILE A 8 23.69 42.75 13.86
CA ILE A 8 23.25 43.26 15.16
C ILE A 8 24.47 43.38 16.08
N SER A 9 24.67 44.59 16.64
CA SER A 9 25.72 44.85 17.62
C SER A 9 25.33 44.31 19.00
N LEU A 10 26.12 43.40 19.55
CA LEU A 10 25.93 42.85 20.88
C LEU A 10 26.71 43.66 21.93
N SER A 11 26.57 44.99 21.91
CA SER A 11 27.33 45.91 22.77
C SER A 11 27.04 45.74 24.28
N ALA A 12 25.99 45.01 24.64
CA ALA A 12 25.65 44.68 26.03
C ALA A 12 26.28 43.35 26.53
N LEU A 13 26.86 42.54 25.64
CA LEU A 13 27.52 41.30 26.05
C LEU A 13 28.95 41.60 26.51
N THR A 14 29.33 41.11 27.70
CA THR A 14 30.71 41.12 28.23
C THR A 14 31.45 39.78 28.06
N THR A 15 30.78 38.75 27.56
CA THR A 15 31.27 37.37 27.34
C THR A 15 31.93 37.02 25.99
N SER A 16 33.07 36.33 25.97
CA SER A 16 33.67 35.81 24.71
C SER A 16 33.07 34.46 24.33
N VAL A 17 32.07 34.44 23.43
CA VAL A 17 31.36 33.23 22.98
C VAL A 17 32.20 32.48 21.93
N ARG A 18 32.39 31.17 22.12
CA ARG A 18 33.21 30.29 21.27
C ARG A 18 32.40 29.30 20.44
N ALA A 19 31.24 28.88 20.93
CA ALA A 19 30.41 27.88 20.27
C ALA A 19 28.93 28.24 20.38
N LEU A 20 28.19 27.99 19.30
CA LEU A 20 26.73 28.08 19.22
C LEU A 20 26.13 26.72 18.93
N ALA A 21 24.94 26.47 19.48
CA ALA A 21 24.04 25.41 19.05
C ALA A 21 22.61 25.94 19.00
N SER A 22 21.77 25.30 18.19
CA SER A 22 20.34 25.59 18.12
C SER A 22 19.52 24.32 18.32
N ASP A 23 18.27 24.50 18.77
CA ASP A 23 17.26 23.46 18.76
C ASP A 23 16.61 23.24 17.38
N GLY A 24 16.99 24.03 16.38
CA GLY A 24 16.45 23.97 15.03
C GLY A 24 15.10 24.68 14.85
N THR A 25 14.51 25.24 15.91
CA THR A 25 13.23 25.96 15.86
C THR A 25 13.41 27.45 16.10
N ASN A 26 13.58 27.85 17.38
CA ASN A 26 13.67 29.24 17.80
C ASN A 26 14.78 29.48 18.84
N HIS A 27 15.34 28.42 19.46
CA HIS A 27 16.32 28.61 20.53
C HIS A 27 17.74 28.44 20.03
N VAL A 28 18.61 29.33 20.49
CA VAL A 28 20.04 29.32 20.18
C VAL A 28 20.80 29.59 21.45
N VAL A 29 21.78 28.75 21.77
CA VAL A 29 22.60 28.89 22.97
C VAL A 29 24.06 29.00 22.58
N GLY A 30 24.73 29.99 23.14
CA GLY A 30 26.15 30.24 23.01
C GLY A 30 26.88 30.07 24.33
N VAL A 31 28.02 29.38 24.28
CA VAL A 31 28.93 29.19 25.42
C VAL A 31 30.34 29.66 25.07
N GLY A 32 31.16 29.97 26.09
CA GLY A 32 32.46 30.59 25.84
C GLY A 32 33.45 30.59 27.00
N GLN A 33 34.38 31.54 26.96
CA GLN A 33 35.49 31.62 27.93
C GLN A 33 35.02 32.01 29.34
N ASP A 34 33.91 32.72 29.46
CA ASP A 34 33.43 33.26 30.73
C ASP A 34 32.37 32.35 31.36
N SER A 35 32.06 32.56 32.64
CA SER A 35 31.07 31.77 33.41
C SER A 35 29.63 32.20 33.15
N VAL A 36 29.32 32.47 31.88
CA VAL A 36 28.09 33.10 31.43
C VAL A 36 27.76 32.57 30.03
N THR A 37 26.48 32.35 29.76
CA THR A 37 25.97 31.94 28.44
C THR A 37 25.25 33.09 27.76
N VAL A 38 25.06 32.95 26.46
CA VAL A 38 24.10 33.76 25.72
C VAL A 38 23.02 32.85 25.18
N TYR A 39 21.77 33.28 25.23
CA TYR A 39 20.69 32.51 24.64
C TYR A 39 19.68 33.40 23.95
N SER A 40 19.08 32.88 22.89
CA SER A 40 18.02 33.50 22.12
C SER A 40 16.81 32.57 22.13
N ALA A 41 15.61 33.16 22.14
CA ALA A 41 14.33 32.46 21.99
C ALA A 41 13.61 32.87 20.69
N ASP A 42 14.28 33.61 19.82
CA ASP A 42 13.77 34.22 18.60
C ASP A 42 14.74 34.01 17.41
N ALA A 43 15.31 32.82 17.32
CA ALA A 43 16.19 32.39 16.22
C ALA A 43 17.38 33.33 15.98
N GLY A 44 17.97 33.84 17.07
CA GLY A 44 19.15 34.69 17.05
C GLY A 44 18.89 36.17 16.74
N VAL A 45 17.63 36.61 16.72
CA VAL A 45 17.27 38.03 16.52
C VAL A 45 17.64 38.85 17.76
N THR A 46 17.40 38.33 18.96
CA THR A 46 17.84 38.92 20.23
C THR A 46 18.54 37.90 21.11
N PHE A 47 19.50 38.37 21.92
CA PHE A 47 20.24 37.53 22.87
C PHE A 47 20.12 38.07 24.28
N SER A 48 19.79 37.17 25.21
CA SER A 48 19.83 37.35 26.65
C SER A 48 21.08 36.70 27.24
N VAL A 49 21.42 37.11 28.46
CA VAL A 49 22.56 36.57 29.21
C VAL A 49 22.04 35.55 30.24
N GLY A 50 22.62 34.36 30.25
CA GLY A 50 22.35 33.30 31.23
C GLY A 50 23.61 32.92 32.00
N ASP A 51 23.48 31.99 32.94
CA ASP A 51 24.59 31.59 33.81
C ASP A 51 25.03 30.15 33.56
N ILE A 52 26.36 29.95 33.51
CA ILE A 52 26.98 28.63 33.52
C ILE A 52 28.19 28.67 34.45
N ALA A 53 28.15 27.88 35.52
CA ALA A 53 29.29 27.82 36.44
C ALA A 53 30.56 27.36 35.71
N TYR A 54 31.74 27.83 36.14
CA TYR A 54 33.05 27.62 35.51
C TYR A 54 33.26 28.35 34.17
N SER A 55 34.52 28.48 33.76
CA SER A 55 34.98 29.14 32.53
C SER A 55 35.49 28.13 31.50
N ALA A 56 35.78 28.60 30.28
CA ALA A 56 36.36 27.81 29.18
C ALA A 56 35.45 26.66 28.67
N TRP A 57 34.22 26.99 28.32
CA TRP A 57 33.32 26.11 27.57
C TRP A 57 33.68 26.15 26.08
N ALA A 58 33.88 24.97 25.49
CA ALA A 58 34.50 24.81 24.17
C ALA A 58 33.49 24.47 23.06
N ALA A 59 32.50 23.64 23.37
CA ALA A 59 31.45 23.25 22.45
C ALA A 59 30.11 23.10 23.18
N VAL A 60 29.02 23.25 22.43
CA VAL A 60 27.65 23.03 22.88
C VAL A 60 26.88 22.32 21.76
N ALA A 61 25.97 21.43 22.12
CA ALA A 61 25.08 20.74 21.20
C ALA A 61 23.67 20.66 21.78
N PHE A 62 22.65 20.62 20.92
CA PHE A 62 21.27 20.39 21.32
C PHE A 62 20.83 18.96 20.98
N GLY A 63 20.04 18.37 21.86
CA GLY A 63 19.54 17.00 21.69
C GLY A 63 18.75 16.52 22.90
N SER A 64 17.82 15.59 22.69
CA SER A 64 16.93 15.08 23.75
C SER A 64 16.26 16.21 24.58
N GLY A 65 15.90 17.32 23.93
CA GLY A 65 15.28 18.49 24.56
C GLY A 65 16.20 19.31 25.48
N ARG A 66 17.53 19.17 25.35
CA ARG A 66 18.51 19.86 26.21
C ARG A 66 19.68 20.40 25.42
N PHE A 67 20.24 21.51 25.91
CA PHE A 67 21.57 21.97 25.48
C PHE A 67 22.63 21.38 26.39
N VAL A 68 23.68 20.79 25.80
CA VAL A 68 24.79 20.17 26.52
C VAL A 68 26.09 20.81 26.10
N ALA A 69 26.80 21.40 27.07
CA ALA A 69 28.09 22.06 26.89
C ALA A 69 29.23 21.22 27.48
N ILE A 70 30.42 21.34 26.91
CA ILE A 70 31.65 20.66 27.36
C ILE A 70 32.81 21.66 27.47
N SER A 71 33.71 21.43 28.43
CA SER A 71 34.87 22.29 28.66
C SER A 71 36.18 21.66 28.19
N ASP A 72 37.03 22.46 27.55
CA ASP A 72 38.36 22.07 27.06
C ASP A 72 39.47 22.27 28.09
N ASN A 73 39.19 22.94 29.20
CA ASN A 73 40.16 23.27 30.25
C ASN A 73 39.75 22.77 31.64
N ALA A 74 38.49 22.36 31.81
CA ALA A 74 38.01 21.66 33.00
C ALA A 74 37.34 20.35 32.58
N ALA A 75 37.57 19.26 33.32
CA ALA A 75 36.91 17.98 33.08
C ALA A 75 35.43 18.05 33.50
N LYS A 76 34.64 18.85 32.77
CA LYS A 76 33.27 19.24 33.09
C LYS A 76 32.41 19.20 31.83
N ALA A 77 31.18 18.73 32.00
CA ALA A 77 30.07 18.97 31.10
C ALA A 77 28.98 19.74 31.85
N ALA A 78 28.09 20.41 31.13
CA ALA A 78 26.90 20.98 31.72
C ALA A 78 25.70 20.78 30.81
N TRP A 79 24.51 20.69 31.38
CA TRP A 79 23.28 20.57 30.62
C TRP A 79 22.22 21.55 31.11
N SER A 80 21.45 22.09 30.17
CA SER A 80 20.36 23.03 30.42
C SER A 80 19.04 22.43 29.94
N ALA A 81 18.00 22.56 30.77
CA ALA A 81 16.62 22.20 30.44
C ALA A 81 15.73 23.44 30.21
N ASP A 82 16.29 24.64 30.36
CA ASP A 82 15.63 25.94 30.25
C ASP A 82 16.26 26.79 29.14
N ASN A 83 16.64 26.13 28.04
CA ASN A 83 17.14 26.75 26.80
C ASN A 83 18.31 27.73 26.99
N GLY A 84 19.23 27.38 27.89
CA GLY A 84 20.49 28.08 28.10
C GLY A 84 20.47 29.17 29.15
N ALA A 85 19.34 29.38 29.84
CA ALA A 85 19.23 30.33 30.94
C ALA A 85 20.04 29.88 32.18
N THR A 86 19.96 28.59 32.53
CA THR A 86 20.78 27.98 33.60
C THR A 86 21.34 26.61 33.20
N PHE A 87 22.46 26.23 33.82
CA PHE A 87 23.16 24.98 33.51
C PHE A 87 23.49 24.16 34.76
N ASN A 88 23.19 22.87 34.70
CA ASN A 88 23.59 21.87 35.70
C ASN A 88 24.94 21.27 35.30
N VAL A 89 25.97 21.46 36.13
CA VAL A 89 27.35 21.00 35.84
C VAL A 89 27.60 19.61 36.39
N VAL A 90 28.26 18.77 35.59
CA VAL A 90 28.68 17.39 35.93
C VAL A 90 30.18 17.20 35.70
N ASN A 91 30.80 16.29 36.45
CA ASN A 91 32.20 15.92 36.26
C ASN A 91 32.37 14.92 35.12
N LEU A 92 33.41 15.10 34.32
CA LEU A 92 33.87 14.14 33.32
C LEU A 92 35.16 13.48 33.79
N SER A 93 35.52 12.36 33.15
CA SER A 93 36.82 11.69 33.37
C SER A 93 37.98 12.37 32.64
N ALA A 94 37.72 13.29 31.71
CA ALA A 94 38.72 14.06 30.97
C ALA A 94 38.12 15.39 30.44
N THR A 95 38.97 16.34 30.04
CA THR A 95 38.56 17.56 29.32
C THR A 95 38.11 17.19 27.91
N MET A 96 37.08 17.83 27.37
CA MET A 96 36.52 17.51 26.06
C MET A 96 36.60 18.71 25.11
N GLN A 97 36.69 18.48 23.81
CA GLN A 97 36.84 19.56 22.81
C GLN A 97 35.65 19.69 21.88
N ALA A 98 34.95 18.59 21.58
CA ALA A 98 33.75 18.59 20.75
C ALA A 98 32.65 17.76 21.40
N VAL A 99 31.39 18.14 21.13
CA VAL A 99 30.19 17.37 21.50
C VAL A 99 29.16 17.50 20.38
N ALA A 100 28.44 16.42 20.11
CA ALA A 100 27.30 16.40 19.20
C ALA A 100 26.24 15.42 19.67
N PHE A 101 25.03 15.57 19.17
CA PHE A 101 23.90 14.70 19.45
C PHE A 101 23.49 13.92 18.20
N GLY A 102 23.17 12.64 18.39
CA GLY A 102 22.83 11.71 17.32
C GLY A 102 22.46 10.35 17.90
N GLY A 103 21.66 9.54 17.19
CA GLY A 103 21.29 8.20 17.64
C GLY A 103 20.73 8.13 19.07
N GLY A 104 20.07 9.19 19.54
CA GLY A 104 19.50 9.29 20.89
C GLY A 104 20.48 9.59 22.03
N LYS A 105 21.75 9.90 21.74
CA LYS A 105 22.78 10.16 22.76
C LYS A 105 23.69 11.33 22.40
N PHE A 106 24.33 11.91 23.42
CA PHE A 106 25.43 12.84 23.23
C PHE A 106 26.74 12.06 23.17
N VAL A 107 27.60 12.39 22.21
CA VAL A 107 28.97 11.90 22.14
C VAL A 107 29.91 13.09 22.24
N ALA A 108 30.96 12.98 23.03
CA ALA A 108 31.98 13.99 23.21
C ALA A 108 33.37 13.39 23.01
N CYS A 109 34.31 14.17 22.50
CA CYS A 109 35.66 13.70 22.23
C CYS A 109 36.72 14.78 22.47
N ASN A 110 37.94 14.33 22.77
CA ASN A 110 39.17 15.12 22.79
C ASN A 110 40.26 14.39 21.99
N SER A 111 41.53 14.74 22.23
CA SER A 111 42.64 14.14 21.50
C SER A 111 42.98 12.68 21.82
N SER A 112 42.45 12.14 22.91
CA SER A 112 42.84 10.85 23.47
C SER A 112 41.69 10.06 24.12
N THR A 113 40.46 10.59 24.10
CA THR A 113 39.33 10.07 24.87
C THR A 113 38.02 10.45 24.17
N MET A 114 37.05 9.54 24.21
CA MET A 114 35.66 9.76 23.81
C MET A 114 34.75 9.33 24.93
N LEU A 115 33.69 10.08 25.15
CA LEU A 115 32.65 9.82 26.14
C LEU A 115 31.29 9.84 25.45
N TYR A 116 30.33 9.10 25.99
CA TYR A 116 28.93 9.21 25.58
C TYR A 116 27.99 9.38 26.77
N SER A 117 26.83 9.98 26.52
CA SER A 117 25.77 10.19 27.50
C SER A 117 24.41 9.89 26.89
N ALA A 118 23.73 8.88 27.43
CA ALA A 118 22.39 8.45 26.99
C ALA A 118 21.24 9.19 27.71
N ASN A 119 21.52 9.98 28.75
CA ASN A 119 20.52 10.64 29.59
C ASN A 119 20.58 12.18 29.50
N GLY A 120 20.90 12.70 28.32
CA GLY A 120 20.88 14.13 28.05
C GLY A 120 21.95 14.92 28.82
N GLY A 121 23.18 14.40 28.87
CA GLY A 121 24.34 15.06 29.48
C GLY A 121 24.49 14.88 30.98
N GLY A 122 23.60 14.13 31.64
CA GLY A 122 23.61 13.94 33.09
C GLY A 122 24.73 13.01 33.60
N THR A 123 24.97 11.90 32.91
CA THR A 123 26.06 10.95 33.21
C THR A 123 26.80 10.58 31.94
N TRP A 124 28.12 10.37 32.05
CA TRP A 124 29.01 10.11 30.93
C TRP A 124 29.82 8.83 31.13
N SER A 125 29.85 8.00 30.10
CA SER A 125 30.60 6.74 30.06
C SER A 125 31.76 6.85 29.08
N ALA A 126 32.91 6.27 29.42
CA ALA A 126 34.08 6.25 28.54
C ALA A 126 33.96 5.20 27.44
N VAL A 127 34.44 5.52 26.25
CA VAL A 127 34.53 4.62 25.10
C VAL A 127 35.96 4.11 24.95
N THR A 128 36.11 2.81 24.71
CA THR A 128 37.42 2.19 24.46
C THR A 128 37.88 2.43 23.01
N PRO A 129 39.08 2.97 22.78
CA PRO A 129 39.67 3.15 21.46
C PRO A 129 39.87 1.85 20.66
N PRO A 130 39.69 1.87 19.32
CA PRO A 130 40.12 0.77 18.44
C PRO A 130 41.65 0.66 18.28
N GLU A 131 42.37 1.77 18.46
CA GLU A 131 43.85 1.87 18.43
C GLU A 131 44.28 3.03 19.36
N ALA A 132 45.55 3.12 19.78
CA ALA A 132 46.06 4.26 20.56
C ALA A 132 45.76 5.59 19.85
N TRP A 133 44.78 6.33 20.36
CA TRP A 133 44.27 7.55 19.74
C TRP A 133 45.31 8.66 19.76
N SER A 134 45.69 9.13 18.58
CA SER A 134 46.23 10.48 18.37
C SER A 134 45.21 11.28 17.57
N LEU A 135 43.99 11.35 18.10
CA LEU A 135 42.98 12.22 17.52
C LEU A 135 43.36 13.65 17.86
N ARG A 136 43.16 14.60 16.97
CA ARG A 136 42.80 15.95 17.38
C ARG A 136 41.43 16.15 16.76
N ALA A 137 40.37 15.75 17.46
CA ALA A 137 39.04 15.78 16.86
C ALA A 137 38.64 17.21 16.51
N SER A 138 38.26 17.44 15.25
CA SER A 138 37.83 18.76 14.76
C SER A 138 36.32 18.89 14.68
N SER A 139 35.63 17.81 14.27
CA SER A 139 34.19 17.77 14.07
C SER A 139 33.67 16.37 14.39
N LEU A 140 32.51 16.33 15.04
CA LEU A 140 31.75 15.12 15.31
C LEU A 140 30.37 15.30 14.67
N CYS A 141 29.96 14.37 13.82
CA CYS A 141 28.72 14.48 13.05
C CYS A 141 27.94 13.16 13.07
N TRP A 142 26.61 13.26 13.03
CA TRP A 142 25.69 12.13 12.93
C TRP A 142 24.92 12.21 11.60
N THR A 143 24.87 11.11 10.85
CA THR A 143 24.22 11.07 9.53
C THR A 143 22.73 10.72 9.57
N GLY A 144 22.20 10.36 10.75
CA GLY A 144 20.93 9.64 10.86
C GLY A 144 21.11 8.14 11.08
N SER A 145 22.29 7.58 10.73
CA SER A 145 22.56 6.14 10.77
C SER A 145 23.91 5.77 11.39
N PHE A 146 24.93 6.63 11.25
CA PHE A 146 26.24 6.44 11.87
C PHE A 146 26.91 7.79 12.20
N TRP A 147 27.88 7.74 13.11
CA TRP A 147 28.73 8.82 13.55
C TRP A 147 30.00 8.90 12.73
N LEU A 148 30.51 10.11 12.52
CA LEU A 148 31.82 10.37 11.93
C LEU A 148 32.64 11.31 12.83
N VAL A 149 33.91 10.97 13.04
CA VAL A 149 34.96 11.89 13.52
C VAL A 149 36.10 11.91 12.52
N ILE A 150 36.63 13.09 12.25
CA ILE A 150 37.82 13.26 11.40
C ILE A 150 38.98 13.76 12.26
N ASP A 151 40.16 13.22 12.01
CA ASP A 151 41.39 13.71 12.61
C ASP A 151 41.84 15.03 11.97
N LEU A 152 42.03 16.09 12.77
CA LEU A 152 42.34 17.44 12.29
C LEU A 152 43.68 17.54 11.53
N PHE A 153 44.68 16.72 11.88
CA PHE A 153 46.04 16.82 11.32
C PHE A 153 46.52 15.54 10.64
N GLY A 154 45.70 14.48 10.64
CA GLY A 154 46.02 13.20 10.04
C GLY A 154 45.13 12.87 8.85
N ASN A 155 45.34 11.68 8.30
CA ASN A 155 44.55 11.10 7.22
C ASN A 155 43.64 9.99 7.75
N LYS A 156 43.09 10.15 8.97
CA LYS A 156 42.23 9.14 9.60
C LYS A 156 40.82 9.69 9.81
N SER A 157 39.83 8.84 9.58
CA SER A 157 38.45 9.04 10.00
C SER A 157 38.00 7.88 10.88
N TYR A 158 37.03 8.14 11.73
CA TYR A 158 36.48 7.17 12.66
C TYR A 158 34.97 7.15 12.50
N THR A 159 34.39 5.95 12.37
CA THR A 159 32.95 5.77 12.19
C THR A 159 32.36 4.88 13.27
N SER A 160 31.11 5.12 13.66
CA SER A 160 30.42 4.27 14.65
C SER A 160 28.92 4.25 14.38
N ALA A 161 28.29 3.08 14.40
CA ALA A 161 26.83 3.00 14.26
C ALA A 161 26.09 3.44 15.55
N ASP A 162 26.73 3.26 16.71
CA ASP A 162 26.09 3.38 18.02
C ASP A 162 26.70 4.48 18.90
N GLY A 163 27.82 5.08 18.52
CA GLY A 163 28.56 6.07 19.32
C GLY A 163 29.41 5.46 20.44
N GLU A 164 29.42 4.13 20.56
CA GLU A 164 30.07 3.36 21.63
C GLU A 164 31.18 2.47 21.08
N THR A 165 30.99 1.89 19.90
CA THR A 165 31.95 1.05 19.20
C THR A 165 32.40 1.73 17.91
N TRP A 166 33.69 1.98 17.78
CA TRP A 166 34.24 2.77 16.68
C TRP A 166 35.13 1.92 15.78
N ALA A 167 35.13 2.24 14.49
CA ALA A 167 36.06 1.73 13.50
C ALA A 167 36.96 2.87 13.02
N VAL A 168 38.23 2.58 12.74
CA VAL A 168 39.19 3.55 12.21
C VAL A 168 39.46 3.25 10.73
N HIS A 169 39.51 4.30 9.93
CA HIS A 169 39.76 4.23 8.49
C HIS A 169 40.86 5.21 8.10
N THR A 170 41.62 4.87 7.06
CA THR A 170 42.51 5.83 6.40
C THR A 170 41.72 6.53 5.30
N THR A 171 41.70 7.85 5.29
CA THR A 171 40.94 8.62 4.30
C THR A 171 41.66 8.66 2.96
N ASP A 172 40.93 8.36 1.88
CA ASP A 172 41.40 8.52 0.51
C ASP A 172 40.96 9.88 -0.04
N GLY A 173 41.83 10.53 -0.80
CA GLY A 173 41.60 11.87 -1.38
C GLY A 173 41.62 13.05 -0.38
N LEU A 174 41.55 12.81 0.93
CA LEU A 174 41.65 13.87 1.95
C LEU A 174 43.10 14.11 2.38
N GLY A 175 43.71 15.18 1.83
CA GLY A 175 45.09 15.60 2.14
C GLY A 175 45.19 16.91 2.93
N TRP A 176 44.10 17.39 3.52
CA TRP A 176 44.01 18.71 4.13
C TRP A 176 43.30 18.67 5.48
N THR A 177 43.62 19.65 6.34
CA THR A 177 42.96 19.86 7.62
C THR A 177 41.53 20.36 7.44
N LEU A 178 40.55 19.55 7.84
CA LEU A 178 39.14 19.97 7.97
C LEU A 178 38.85 20.32 9.44
N ARG A 179 38.48 21.58 9.70
CA ARG A 179 38.13 22.03 11.06
C ARG A 179 36.68 21.79 11.45
N CYS A 180 35.80 21.64 10.47
CA CYS A 180 34.37 21.44 10.67
C CYS A 180 33.85 20.63 9.48
N VAL A 181 32.98 19.66 9.77
CA VAL A 181 32.29 18.82 8.79
C VAL A 181 30.84 18.67 9.19
N VAL A 182 29.95 18.82 8.21
CA VAL A 182 28.50 18.69 8.38
C VAL A 182 27.93 17.63 7.46
N TRP A 183 26.83 17.01 7.88
CA TRP A 183 26.02 16.13 7.06
C TRP A 183 24.85 16.93 6.48
N ILE A 184 24.66 16.87 5.16
CA ILE A 184 23.57 17.59 4.48
C ILE A 184 22.36 16.71 4.14
N GLY A 185 22.33 15.47 4.64
CA GLY A 185 21.28 14.48 4.35
C GLY A 185 21.74 13.38 3.41
N THR A 186 22.65 13.68 2.48
CA THR A 186 23.15 12.74 1.46
C THR A 186 24.67 12.52 1.50
N LYS A 187 25.43 13.52 1.96
CA LYS A 187 26.90 13.48 2.04
C LYS A 187 27.44 14.38 3.15
N PHE A 188 28.66 14.10 3.57
CA PHE A 188 29.50 14.96 4.37
C PHE A 188 30.10 16.07 3.52
N VAL A 189 30.19 17.27 4.09
CA VAL A 189 30.84 18.42 3.48
C VAL A 189 31.77 19.08 4.49
N GLY A 190 33.02 19.29 4.09
CA GLY A 190 34.05 19.94 4.91
C GLY A 190 34.86 20.95 4.09
N LEU A 191 35.40 21.97 4.77
CA LEU A 191 36.20 23.02 4.15
C LEU A 191 37.66 22.93 4.59
N ALA A 192 38.59 23.03 3.64
CA ALA A 192 40.02 22.93 3.91
C ALA A 192 40.55 24.22 4.53
N TYR A 193 41.19 24.08 5.70
CA TYR A 193 41.80 25.20 6.40
C TYR A 193 43.04 25.73 5.65
N GLY A 194 43.05 27.02 5.32
CA GLY A 194 44.19 27.68 4.66
C GLY A 194 44.31 27.36 3.17
N SER A 195 43.21 26.94 2.55
CA SER A 195 43.15 26.43 1.17
C SER A 195 41.92 26.96 0.45
N ALA A 196 41.90 26.82 -0.88
CA ALA A 196 40.76 27.09 -1.75
C ALA A 196 40.03 25.80 -2.13
N LEU A 197 39.96 24.82 -1.23
CA LEU A 197 39.34 23.52 -1.48
C LEU A 197 38.22 23.22 -0.46
N ALA A 198 37.10 22.74 -0.96
CA ALA A 198 36.07 22.04 -0.20
C ALA A 198 36.20 20.52 -0.46
N PHE A 199 35.64 19.70 0.42
CA PHE A 199 35.68 18.26 0.31
C PHE A 199 34.31 17.66 0.59
N THR A 200 33.88 16.69 -0.24
CA THR A 200 32.65 15.93 -0.04
C THR A 200 32.92 14.44 0.09
N SER A 201 32.12 13.73 0.91
CA SER A 201 32.22 12.28 1.07
C SER A 201 30.87 11.68 1.46
N VAL A 202 30.49 10.52 0.91
CA VAL A 202 29.24 9.82 1.30
C VAL A 202 29.43 8.88 2.49
N ASP A 203 30.67 8.42 2.71
CA ASP A 203 31.02 7.37 3.68
C ASP A 203 31.95 7.87 4.80
N GLY A 204 32.50 9.09 4.67
CA GLY A 204 33.51 9.65 5.57
C GLY A 204 34.91 9.07 5.38
N ILE A 205 35.13 8.25 4.35
CA ILE A 205 36.39 7.55 4.05
C ILE A 205 36.96 8.07 2.73
N THR A 206 36.14 8.10 1.69
CA THR A 206 36.54 8.53 0.35
C THR A 206 36.11 9.98 0.14
N TRP A 207 37.07 10.89 -0.07
CA TRP A 207 36.82 12.32 -0.19
C TRP A 207 37.16 12.86 -1.58
N VAL A 208 36.24 13.65 -2.12
CA VAL A 208 36.39 14.33 -3.41
C VAL A 208 36.59 15.82 -3.15
N SER A 209 37.62 16.42 -3.76
CA SER A 209 37.93 17.85 -3.62
C SER A 209 37.17 18.70 -4.64
N HIS A 210 36.68 19.85 -4.20
CA HIS A 210 36.00 20.86 -5.01
C HIS A 210 36.62 22.25 -4.79
N ALA A 211 36.43 23.17 -5.73
CA ALA A 211 37.00 24.51 -5.63
C ALA A 211 36.18 25.43 -4.71
N LEU A 212 36.87 26.19 -3.84
CA LEU A 212 36.31 27.32 -3.11
C LEU A 212 36.70 28.65 -3.80
N PRO A 213 35.93 29.73 -3.58
CA PRO A 213 36.17 31.00 -4.26
C PRO A 213 37.50 31.68 -3.91
N ALA A 214 38.12 31.33 -2.78
CA ALA A 214 39.39 31.90 -2.34
C ALA A 214 40.10 30.99 -1.34
N SER A 215 41.44 31.09 -1.29
CA SER A 215 42.23 30.48 -0.23
C SER A 215 42.09 31.26 1.07
N ARG A 216 41.48 30.65 2.09
CA ARG A 216 41.24 31.27 3.41
C ARG A 216 41.32 30.24 4.53
N GLY A 217 41.43 30.72 5.77
CA GLY A 217 41.30 29.91 6.98
C GLY A 217 39.85 29.46 7.25
N TRP A 218 39.24 28.71 6.33
CA TRP A 218 37.89 28.16 6.49
C TRP A 218 37.84 27.25 7.71
N SER A 219 37.00 27.60 8.68
CA SER A 219 36.98 26.92 9.99
C SER A 219 35.61 26.43 10.41
N HIS A 220 34.54 26.92 9.79
CA HIS A 220 33.16 26.54 10.12
C HIS A 220 32.36 26.34 8.84
N VAL A 221 31.46 25.38 8.88
CA VAL A 221 30.45 25.16 7.84
C VAL A 221 29.15 24.73 8.51
N ALA A 222 28.00 25.22 8.02
CA ALA A 222 26.69 24.82 8.52
C ALA A 222 25.70 24.65 7.38
N TRP A 223 24.71 23.78 7.60
CA TRP A 223 23.62 23.46 6.67
C TRP A 223 22.28 23.87 7.30
N ASN A 224 21.47 24.63 6.58
CA ASN A 224 20.14 25.06 7.04
C ASN A 224 18.99 24.29 6.37
N GLY A 225 19.28 23.16 5.72
CA GLY A 225 18.29 22.39 4.96
C GLY A 225 18.20 22.76 3.47
N ILE A 226 18.68 23.94 3.07
CA ILE A 226 18.64 24.40 1.67
C ILE A 226 19.99 24.89 1.13
N ARG A 227 20.86 25.42 1.99
CA ARG A 227 22.17 25.99 1.62
C ARG A 227 23.22 25.76 2.72
N LEU A 228 24.45 25.54 2.28
CA LEU A 228 25.67 25.51 3.06
C LEU A 228 26.27 26.90 3.15
N ILE A 229 26.70 27.29 4.35
CA ILE A 229 27.48 28.50 4.57
C ILE A 229 28.82 28.13 5.22
N GLY A 230 29.91 28.58 4.62
CA GLY A 230 31.27 28.43 5.09
C GLY A 230 31.88 29.75 5.56
N LEU A 231 32.53 29.75 6.73
CA LEU A 231 33.18 30.94 7.30
C LEU A 231 34.68 30.78 7.47
N ALA A 232 35.41 31.87 7.22
CA ALA A 232 36.84 31.99 7.47
C ALA A 232 37.08 32.62 8.86
N GLY A 233 36.99 31.81 9.91
CA GLY A 233 36.89 32.30 11.30
C GLY A 233 38.21 32.62 12.03
N THR A 234 39.37 32.29 11.46
CA THR A 234 40.67 32.50 12.14
C THR A 234 41.35 33.84 11.80
N GLN A 235 40.68 34.68 11.04
CA GLN A 235 41.21 35.96 10.55
C GLN A 235 40.09 37.01 10.55
N SER A 236 40.45 38.28 10.71
CA SER A 236 39.49 39.38 10.60
C SER A 236 39.13 39.59 9.14
N VAL A 237 38.01 39.02 8.70
CA VAL A 237 37.54 39.09 7.31
C VAL A 237 36.04 39.24 7.22
N ASN A 238 35.60 39.86 6.13
CA ASN A 238 34.20 40.06 5.82
C ASN A 238 33.72 39.08 4.73
N ALA A 239 34.23 37.84 4.70
CA ALA A 239 33.97 36.92 3.59
C ALA A 239 33.36 35.60 4.08
N TYR A 240 32.37 35.10 3.32
CA TYR A 240 31.81 33.75 3.45
C TYR A 240 31.77 33.05 2.08
N ALA A 241 31.57 31.74 2.10
CA ALA A 241 31.28 30.96 0.91
C ALA A 241 29.89 30.32 1.06
N ALA A 242 29.11 30.26 -0.02
CA ALA A 242 27.80 29.63 -0.02
C ALA A 242 27.69 28.56 -1.12
N SER A 243 27.00 27.47 -0.82
CA SER A 243 26.79 26.36 -1.77
C SER A 243 25.43 25.70 -1.53
N ALA A 244 24.78 25.16 -2.55
CA ALA A 244 23.57 24.35 -2.38
C ALA A 244 23.90 22.86 -2.15
N ASP A 245 25.07 22.41 -2.59
CA ASP A 245 25.42 21.00 -2.75
C ASP A 245 26.78 20.61 -2.16
N GLY A 246 27.60 21.56 -1.73
CA GLY A 246 28.95 21.34 -1.20
C GLY A 246 30.03 21.19 -2.28
N GLU A 247 29.65 21.27 -3.56
CA GLU A 247 30.54 21.10 -4.72
C GLU A 247 30.77 22.44 -5.40
N THR A 248 29.69 23.17 -5.68
CA THR A 248 29.77 24.49 -6.31
C THR A 248 29.64 25.58 -5.26
N TRP A 249 30.71 26.36 -5.07
CA TRP A 249 30.76 27.41 -4.06
C TRP A 249 30.82 28.80 -4.68
N THR A 250 30.03 29.72 -4.11
CA THR A 250 29.98 31.13 -4.50
C THR A 250 30.52 32.01 -3.38
N ALA A 251 31.22 33.08 -3.73
CA ALA A 251 31.73 34.04 -2.76
C ALA A 251 30.62 34.98 -2.29
N GLY A 252 30.63 35.31 -1.01
CA GLY A 252 29.81 36.38 -0.45
C GLY A 252 30.60 37.22 0.55
N THR A 253 30.06 38.40 0.86
CA THR A 253 30.70 39.35 1.77
C THR A 253 29.75 39.86 2.85
N PHE A 254 30.25 39.98 4.07
CA PHE A 254 29.63 40.70 5.18
C PHE A 254 29.86 42.20 5.06
N GLU A 255 29.03 43.00 5.73
CA GLU A 255 29.20 44.45 5.81
C GLU A 255 30.49 44.82 6.53
N THR A 256 30.90 44.01 7.52
CA THR A 256 32.13 44.25 8.30
C THR A 256 33.06 43.05 8.42
N ALA A 257 34.35 43.35 8.55
CA ALA A 257 35.38 42.35 8.82
C ALA A 257 35.45 42.06 10.32
N SER A 258 35.44 40.78 10.68
CA SER A 258 35.46 40.34 12.07
C SER A 258 36.08 38.96 12.21
N TYR A 259 36.39 38.57 13.46
CA TYR A 259 36.84 37.22 13.81
C TYR A 259 35.62 36.34 14.13
N TRP A 260 35.05 35.70 13.12
CA TRP A 260 33.87 34.82 13.26
C TRP A 260 34.22 33.52 14.00
N GLN A 261 33.67 33.34 15.19
CA GLN A 261 34.04 32.27 16.13
C GLN A 261 33.16 31.02 16.02
N SER A 262 31.91 31.16 15.59
CA SER A 262 30.99 30.03 15.50
C SER A 262 29.87 30.29 14.51
N LEU A 263 29.26 29.21 14.02
CA LEU A 263 28.19 29.21 13.04
C LEU A 263 27.20 28.10 13.42
N THR A 264 25.91 28.42 13.43
CA THR A 264 24.83 27.43 13.60
C THR A 264 23.64 27.81 12.73
N THR A 265 22.64 26.93 12.64
CA THR A 265 21.40 27.16 11.91
C THR A 265 20.20 26.93 12.81
N CYS A 266 19.17 27.77 12.67
CA CYS A 266 17.93 27.71 13.44
C CYS A 266 16.76 27.91 12.46
N GLY A 267 16.00 26.85 12.18
CA GLY A 267 15.14 26.79 11.01
C GLY A 267 15.93 27.06 9.72
N LEU A 268 15.44 27.97 8.89
CA LEU A 268 16.15 28.41 7.68
C LEU A 268 17.24 29.46 7.96
N SER A 269 17.33 29.97 9.19
CA SER A 269 18.22 31.06 9.54
C SER A 269 19.64 30.58 9.80
N VAL A 270 20.63 31.33 9.32
CA VAL A 270 22.05 31.08 9.56
C VAL A 270 22.57 32.10 10.57
N ILE A 271 23.13 31.64 11.68
CA ILE A 271 23.50 32.49 12.83
C ILE A 271 25.00 32.35 13.08
N THR A 272 25.71 33.47 13.04
CA THR A 272 27.14 33.52 13.39
C THR A 272 27.46 34.60 14.41
N ILE A 273 28.53 34.36 15.17
CA ILE A 273 29.03 35.26 16.22
C ILE A 273 30.52 35.55 16.03
N SER A 274 30.97 36.73 16.46
CA SER A 274 32.39 37.12 16.43
C SER A 274 32.95 37.52 17.80
N SER A 275 34.27 37.35 17.98
CA SER A 275 34.95 37.64 19.25
C SER A 275 35.19 39.14 19.52
N ALA A 276 35.40 39.95 18.48
CA ALA A 276 35.46 41.42 18.58
C ALA A 276 35.37 42.10 17.19
N PRO A 277 34.51 43.12 17.01
CA PRO A 277 33.39 43.49 17.88
C PRO A 277 32.40 42.32 18.03
N ARG A 278 31.69 42.24 19.17
CA ARG A 278 30.69 41.18 19.41
C ARG A 278 29.48 41.45 18.53
N ARG A 279 29.27 40.63 17.50
CA ARG A 279 28.16 40.76 16.56
C ARG A 279 27.46 39.42 16.43
N ALA A 280 26.14 39.44 16.32
CA ALA A 280 25.35 38.32 15.83
C ALA A 280 24.83 38.68 14.44
N LEU A 281 24.77 37.69 13.57
CA LEU A 281 24.41 37.87 12.18
C LEU A 281 23.47 36.74 11.77
N GLY A 282 22.24 37.09 11.40
CA GLY A 282 21.20 36.18 10.90
C GLY A 282 20.98 36.40 9.40
N THR A 283 20.75 35.33 8.63
CA THR A 283 20.01 35.41 7.36
C THR A 283 18.61 34.88 7.56
N GLY A 284 17.61 35.52 6.95
CA GLY A 284 16.37 34.85 6.55
C GLY A 284 16.31 34.93 5.03
N ASP A 285 15.95 33.84 4.34
CA ASP A 285 15.30 34.04 3.05
C ASP A 285 14.01 34.80 3.38
N VAL A 286 13.90 36.04 2.89
CA VAL A 286 12.74 36.90 3.14
C VAL A 286 11.52 36.30 2.47
N LEU A 287 10.79 35.47 3.22
CA LEU A 287 9.34 35.35 3.16
C LEU A 287 8.83 35.56 4.58
N ALA A 288 8.04 36.63 4.74
CA ALA A 288 7.32 37.03 5.97
C ALA A 288 8.25 37.55 7.09
N GLU A 289 7.86 38.39 8.04
CA GLU A 289 6.55 38.75 8.55
C GLU A 289 6.78 39.96 9.48
N PHE A 290 5.77 40.81 9.65
CA PHE A 290 5.80 41.85 10.67
C PHE A 290 5.91 41.19 12.05
N GLY A 291 6.99 41.48 12.78
CA GLY A 291 7.12 41.06 14.18
C GLY A 291 6.04 41.69 15.03
N THR A 292 5.02 40.92 15.42
CA THR A 292 4.16 41.23 16.56
C THR A 292 4.68 40.49 17.78
N SER A 293 5.19 41.23 18.76
CA SER A 293 5.38 40.70 20.12
C SER A 293 4.00 40.46 20.74
N ARG A 294 3.68 39.21 21.10
CA ARG A 294 2.51 38.91 21.93
C ARG A 294 2.89 39.10 23.40
N ILE A 295 2.28 40.08 24.06
CA ILE A 295 2.26 40.19 25.52
C ILE A 295 1.15 39.26 26.04
N GLY A 296 1.51 38.36 26.96
CA GLY A 296 0.55 37.54 27.70
C GLY A 296 -0.32 38.41 28.61
N ILE A 297 -1.62 38.17 28.61
CA ILE A 297 -2.60 38.84 29.47
C ILE A 297 -2.98 37.87 30.58
N ASP A 298 -2.90 38.34 31.84
CA ASP A 298 -3.53 37.69 32.98
C ASP A 298 -4.91 38.33 33.21
N ILE A 299 -5.97 37.53 33.27
CA ILE A 299 -7.36 38.01 33.34
C ILE A 299 -7.94 37.64 34.71
N SER A 300 -8.30 38.66 35.49
CA SER A 300 -9.22 38.48 36.62
C SER A 300 -10.43 39.38 36.47
N VAL A 301 -11.61 38.82 36.75
CA VAL A 301 -12.90 39.50 36.61
C VAL A 301 -13.32 40.08 37.94
N ARG A 302 -13.67 41.37 37.94
CA ARG A 302 -14.67 41.89 38.88
C ARG A 302 -15.79 42.54 38.09
N ASP A 303 -16.92 41.87 38.14
CA ASP A 303 -18.18 42.25 37.52
C ASP A 303 -18.74 43.52 38.16
N ILE A 304 -19.04 44.55 37.35
CA ILE A 304 -20.18 45.44 37.58
C ILE A 304 -20.69 46.01 36.24
N GLY A 305 -21.66 45.33 35.61
CA GLY A 305 -22.88 45.94 35.08
C GLY A 305 -22.85 46.85 33.83
N LYS A 306 -23.62 46.39 32.84
CA LYS A 306 -24.24 47.09 31.68
C LYS A 306 -23.33 47.48 30.50
N SER A 307 -23.59 46.78 29.41
CA SER A 307 -23.15 47.04 28.05
C SER A 307 -23.62 48.39 27.50
N ALA A 308 -22.66 49.21 27.12
CA ALA A 308 -22.61 49.84 25.80
C ALA A 308 -21.12 49.96 25.47
N LEU A 309 -20.73 49.51 24.27
CA LEU A 309 -19.36 49.55 23.75
C LEU A 309 -18.65 50.86 24.13
N GLY A 310 -17.69 50.75 25.05
CA GLY A 310 -16.84 51.83 25.51
C GLY A 310 -15.55 51.24 26.04
N ILE A 311 -14.66 50.83 25.14
CA ILE A 311 -13.30 50.44 25.51
C ILE A 311 -12.58 51.75 25.87
N HIS A 312 -12.25 51.95 27.14
CA HIS A 312 -11.35 53.01 27.57
C HIS A 312 -9.95 52.41 27.78
N VAL A 313 -8.97 52.90 27.03
CA VAL A 313 -7.57 52.46 27.02
C VAL A 313 -6.71 53.54 27.67
N ASP A 314 -6.00 53.23 28.74
CA ASP A 314 -4.89 54.08 29.20
C ASP A 314 -3.56 53.48 28.76
N VAL A 315 -2.83 54.22 27.93
CA VAL A 315 -1.49 53.87 27.43
C VAL A 315 -0.46 54.73 28.14
N ARG A 316 0.57 54.13 28.75
CA ARG A 316 1.82 54.83 29.08
C ARG A 316 2.98 54.18 28.33
N ALA A 317 3.59 54.94 27.43
CA ALA A 317 4.82 54.57 26.72
C ALA A 317 5.88 55.65 26.95
N THR A 318 7.12 55.22 27.18
CA THR A 318 8.30 56.10 27.09
C THR A 318 9.13 55.61 25.91
N VAL A 319 9.20 56.39 24.84
CA VAL A 319 9.89 56.04 23.59
C VAL A 319 11.09 56.98 23.41
N ALA A 320 12.30 56.43 23.25
CA ALA A 320 13.54 57.24 23.27
C ALA A 320 13.94 57.83 21.90
N THR A 321 13.37 57.37 20.78
CA THR A 321 13.22 58.07 19.47
C THR A 321 12.80 57.08 18.37
N GLY A 322 11.85 57.49 17.51
CA GLY A 322 11.27 56.69 16.41
C GLY A 322 9.74 56.79 16.38
N VAL A 323 9.14 56.99 15.20
CA VAL A 323 7.68 57.15 15.06
C VAL A 323 6.98 55.81 15.30
N ALA A 324 6.19 55.72 16.37
CA ALA A 324 5.29 54.61 16.60
C ALA A 324 3.95 54.87 15.89
N THR A 325 3.61 54.06 14.89
CA THR A 325 2.26 54.03 14.31
C THR A 325 1.41 52.97 15.00
N LEU A 326 0.24 53.41 15.49
CA LEU A 326 -0.81 52.57 16.05
C LEU A 326 -1.60 51.92 14.90
N GLY A 327 -1.46 50.61 14.70
CA GLY A 327 -2.27 49.87 13.73
C GLY A 327 -3.67 49.57 14.28
N VAL A 328 -4.63 50.47 14.08
CA VAL A 328 -6.06 50.13 14.20
C VAL A 328 -6.61 49.89 12.80
N ALA A 329 -7.01 48.67 12.48
CA ALA A 329 -7.72 48.37 11.25
C ALA A 329 -9.23 48.64 11.43
N LEU A 330 -9.70 49.77 10.93
CA LEU A 330 -11.12 49.99 10.64
C LEU A 330 -11.34 49.65 9.16
N ARG A 331 -12.10 48.58 8.87
CA ARG A 331 -12.48 48.26 7.49
C ARG A 331 -13.70 49.10 7.09
N SER A 332 -13.55 49.87 6.02
CA SER A 332 -14.63 50.61 5.38
C SER A 332 -15.18 49.78 4.21
N ILE A 333 -16.49 49.51 4.23
CA ILE A 333 -17.23 49.03 3.06
C ILE A 333 -17.39 50.23 2.11
N LYS A 334 -17.18 50.05 0.81
CA LYS A 334 -17.52 51.10 -0.17
C LYS A 334 -19.02 51.39 -0.06
N SER A 335 -19.41 52.67 -0.01
CA SER A 335 -20.82 53.07 0.15
C SER A 335 -21.73 52.45 -0.92
N SER A 336 -21.20 52.17 -2.11
CA SER A 336 -21.91 51.51 -3.23
C SER A 336 -22.25 50.03 -2.98
N VAL A 337 -21.50 49.34 -2.12
CA VAL A 337 -21.77 47.95 -1.71
C VAL A 337 -22.72 47.94 -0.51
N ALA A 338 -22.52 48.86 0.45
CA ALA A 338 -23.38 49.01 1.63
C ALA A 338 -24.81 49.49 1.28
N ASN A 339 -24.99 50.18 0.14
CA ASN A 339 -26.30 50.65 -0.33
C ASN A 339 -26.89 49.81 -1.49
N GLY A 340 -26.26 48.69 -1.84
CA GLY A 340 -26.76 47.76 -2.86
C GLY A 340 -26.70 48.26 -4.32
N SER A 341 -25.91 49.29 -4.62
CA SER A 341 -25.76 49.83 -5.98
C SER A 341 -24.69 49.15 -6.84
N ALA A 342 -23.95 48.17 -6.29
CA ALA A 342 -23.03 47.30 -7.01
C ALA A 342 -22.99 45.88 -6.40
N PRO A 343 -22.86 44.79 -7.21
CA PRO A 343 -22.69 43.44 -6.71
C PRO A 343 -21.29 43.23 -6.12
N ALA A 344 -21.19 42.38 -5.07
CA ALA A 344 -19.92 41.88 -4.57
C ALA A 344 -19.34 40.89 -5.60
N THR A 345 -18.29 41.28 -6.31
CA THR A 345 -17.48 40.35 -7.11
C THR A 345 -16.52 39.63 -6.18
N ASP A 346 -16.53 38.29 -6.21
CA ASP A 346 -15.62 37.41 -5.45
C ASP A 346 -14.18 37.92 -5.49
N PRO A 347 -13.67 38.46 -4.36
CA PRO A 347 -12.28 38.83 -4.28
C PRO A 347 -11.53 37.55 -3.93
N LYS A 348 -10.78 36.99 -4.89
CA LYS A 348 -9.71 35.99 -4.67
C LYS A 348 -8.57 36.49 -3.73
N THR A 349 -8.88 37.41 -2.81
CA THR A 349 -7.98 38.19 -1.95
C THR A 349 -8.56 38.40 -0.53
N GLU A 350 -9.76 37.90 -0.20
CA GLU A 350 -10.26 37.87 1.18
C GLU A 350 -10.32 36.44 1.71
N ALA A 351 -9.79 36.20 2.91
CA ALA A 351 -9.91 34.90 3.58
C ALA A 351 -11.38 34.65 3.92
N GLY A 352 -11.95 33.54 3.44
CA GLY A 352 -13.32 33.14 3.76
C GLY A 352 -13.50 33.03 5.28
N VAL A 353 -14.54 33.68 5.81
CA VAL A 353 -14.89 33.55 7.22
C VAL A 353 -15.75 32.29 7.36
N TRP A 354 -15.19 31.26 8.00
CA TRP A 354 -15.82 29.96 8.13
C TRP A 354 -16.06 29.62 9.62
N GLY A 355 -16.97 28.69 9.86
CA GLY A 355 -17.20 28.09 11.16
C GLY A 355 -17.44 26.58 11.05
N VAL A 356 -17.27 25.86 12.15
CA VAL A 356 -17.63 24.45 12.25
C VAL A 356 -18.77 24.28 13.23
N ARG A 357 -19.82 23.57 12.79
CA ARG A 357 -20.96 23.19 13.61
C ARG A 357 -20.92 21.71 13.94
N ILE A 358 -20.91 21.39 15.23
CA ILE A 358 -20.93 20.01 15.74
C ILE A 358 -22.21 19.80 16.54
N SER A 359 -22.99 18.78 16.17
CA SER A 359 -24.18 18.39 16.93
C SER A 359 -24.04 16.99 17.52
N LEU A 360 -24.38 16.86 18.80
CA LEU A 360 -24.44 15.60 19.56
C LEU A 360 -25.90 15.27 19.88
N ASP A 361 -26.43 14.19 19.30
CA ASP A 361 -27.86 13.84 19.33
C ASP A 361 -28.80 15.02 18.96
N GLY A 362 -28.34 15.88 18.04
CA GLY A 362 -29.07 17.07 17.59
C GLY A 362 -28.88 18.32 18.47
N VAL A 363 -28.13 18.24 19.56
CA VAL A 363 -27.76 19.40 20.38
C VAL A 363 -26.46 20.00 19.86
N ASP A 364 -26.46 21.29 19.54
CA ASP A 364 -25.27 22.03 19.12
C ASP A 364 -24.26 22.17 20.28
N ILE A 365 -23.02 21.74 20.05
CA ILE A 365 -21.91 21.78 21.02
C ILE A 365 -20.70 22.58 20.49
N SER A 366 -20.88 23.33 19.41
CA SER A 366 -19.80 23.99 18.66
C SER A 366 -18.97 24.95 19.51
N ASP A 367 -19.62 25.79 20.31
CA ASP A 367 -18.98 26.81 21.16
C ASP A 367 -18.05 26.24 22.25
N LEU A 368 -18.09 24.93 22.45
CA LEU A 368 -17.32 24.21 23.46
C LEU A 368 -16.39 23.17 22.83
N THR A 369 -16.10 23.30 21.55
CA THR A 369 -15.12 22.47 20.84
C THR A 369 -13.73 23.10 21.00
N LEU A 370 -12.75 22.28 21.35
CA LEU A 370 -11.36 22.70 21.59
C LEU A 370 -10.43 22.11 20.53
N GLY A 371 -9.48 22.91 20.07
CA GLY A 371 -8.43 22.48 19.14
C GLY A 371 -8.99 22.06 17.78
N ASP A 372 -8.28 21.13 17.14
CA ASP A 372 -8.61 20.70 15.78
C ASP A 372 -9.86 19.82 15.73
N VAL A 373 -10.67 20.07 14.71
CA VAL A 373 -11.74 19.17 14.24
C VAL A 373 -11.27 18.56 12.95
N THR A 374 -11.18 17.23 12.92
CA THR A 374 -10.71 16.50 11.74
C THR A 374 -11.77 15.54 11.25
N VAL A 375 -12.00 15.51 9.95
CA VAL A 375 -12.88 14.56 9.28
C VAL A 375 -12.11 13.90 8.15
N GLU A 376 -12.04 12.58 8.15
CA GLU A 376 -11.28 11.81 7.18
C GLU A 376 -12.16 10.77 6.50
N ALA A 377 -12.14 10.75 5.17
CA ALA A 377 -12.76 9.72 4.34
C ALA A 377 -11.69 9.04 3.49
N GLU A 378 -11.72 7.71 3.45
CA GLU A 378 -10.84 6.89 2.63
C GLU A 378 -11.69 5.85 1.88
N GLU A 379 -11.39 5.63 0.60
CA GLU A 379 -12.16 4.74 -0.26
C GLU A 379 -12.23 3.33 0.35
N GLY A 380 -13.44 2.77 0.48
CA GLY A 380 -13.61 1.43 1.06
C GLY A 380 -13.29 1.34 2.57
N ALA A 381 -13.09 2.45 3.26
CA ALA A 381 -12.96 2.53 4.72
C ALA A 381 -14.19 3.22 5.36
N ALA A 382 -14.28 3.14 6.68
CA ALA A 382 -15.25 3.95 7.43
C ALA A 382 -14.73 5.39 7.52
N ARG A 383 -15.59 6.38 7.28
CA ARG A 383 -15.26 7.78 7.55
C ARG A 383 -15.07 7.97 9.05
N LEU A 384 -14.02 8.69 9.42
CA LEU A 384 -13.67 8.98 10.81
C LEU A 384 -13.77 10.47 11.09
N ALA A 385 -14.10 10.82 12.32
CA ALA A 385 -14.00 12.19 12.80
C ALA A 385 -13.45 12.26 14.22
N ASP A 386 -12.56 13.21 14.46
CA ASP A 386 -11.96 13.47 15.76
C ASP A 386 -12.12 14.94 16.14
N PHE A 387 -12.52 15.18 17.39
CA PHE A 387 -12.58 16.51 17.99
C PHE A 387 -12.52 16.41 19.50
N THR A 388 -12.18 17.50 20.18
CA THR A 388 -12.24 17.58 21.64
C THR A 388 -13.39 18.47 22.07
N TRP A 389 -14.21 17.99 22.99
CA TRP A 389 -15.35 18.72 23.54
C TRP A 389 -15.11 19.04 25.02
N LEU A 390 -15.44 20.26 25.43
CA LEU A 390 -15.45 20.73 26.81
C LEU A 390 -16.89 20.75 27.33
N PRO A 391 -17.35 19.75 28.10
CA PRO A 391 -18.71 19.75 28.60
C PRO A 391 -18.99 21.00 29.45
N PRO A 392 -20.18 21.63 29.36
CA PRO A 392 -20.53 22.79 30.17
C PRO A 392 -20.28 22.58 31.67
N ALA A 393 -19.97 23.65 32.42
CA ALA A 393 -19.82 23.55 33.86
C ALA A 393 -21.14 23.14 34.54
N GLY A 394 -21.07 22.25 35.54
CA GLY A 394 -22.21 21.88 36.39
C GLY A 394 -23.10 20.76 35.87
N ILE A 395 -22.82 20.17 34.70
CA ILE A 395 -23.52 18.95 34.25
C ILE A 395 -22.86 17.68 34.79
N SER A 396 -23.69 16.73 35.25
CA SER A 396 -23.25 15.37 35.53
C SER A 396 -23.37 14.53 34.25
N LEU A 397 -22.24 14.09 33.71
CA LEU A 397 -22.19 13.31 32.48
C LEU A 397 -21.56 11.93 32.72
N THR A 398 -22.29 10.87 32.38
CA THR A 398 -21.71 9.52 32.30
C THR A 398 -21.04 9.36 30.93
N VAL A 399 -19.70 9.43 30.88
CA VAL A 399 -18.91 9.37 29.64
C VAL A 399 -19.22 8.12 28.81
N GLN A 400 -19.48 6.98 29.46
CA GLN A 400 -19.85 5.73 28.77
C GLN A 400 -21.13 5.86 27.95
N ASN A 401 -22.08 6.70 28.38
CA ASN A 401 -23.35 6.92 27.67
C ASN A 401 -23.18 7.77 26.40
N LEU A 402 -21.97 8.27 26.11
CA LEU A 402 -21.66 8.94 24.86
C LEU A 402 -21.46 7.96 23.70
N ILE A 403 -21.02 6.72 23.99
CA ILE A 403 -20.80 5.70 22.96
C ILE A 403 -22.10 5.44 22.20
N GLY A 404 -22.03 5.46 20.88
CA GLY A 404 -23.19 5.26 20.01
C GLY A 404 -24.11 6.48 19.90
N ARG A 405 -23.83 7.62 20.52
CA ARG A 405 -24.59 8.85 20.25
C ARG A 405 -24.31 9.38 18.87
N ARG A 406 -25.31 10.02 18.25
CA ARG A 406 -25.20 10.55 16.89
C ARG A 406 -24.37 11.82 16.88
N ILE A 407 -23.45 11.92 15.92
CA ILE A 407 -22.65 13.12 15.63
C ILE A 407 -22.91 13.56 14.20
N VAL A 408 -23.10 14.87 14.01
CA VAL A 408 -23.07 15.51 12.69
C VAL A 408 -22.13 16.71 12.75
N ILE A 409 -21.16 16.77 11.83
CA ILE A 409 -20.21 17.87 11.68
C ILE A 409 -20.49 18.57 10.35
N VAL A 410 -20.63 19.89 10.40
CA VAL A 410 -21.06 20.74 9.30
C VAL A 410 -20.12 21.94 9.20
N LEU A 411 -19.63 22.23 8.00
CA LEU A 411 -18.98 23.50 7.70
C LEU A 411 -20.03 24.57 7.41
N VAL A 412 -19.85 25.78 7.94
CA VAL A 412 -20.76 26.90 7.72
C VAL A 412 -19.98 28.15 7.28
N ASP A 413 -20.62 28.97 6.45
CA ASP A 413 -20.18 30.32 6.13
C ASP A 413 -20.53 31.23 7.31
N MET A 414 -19.56 32.04 7.75
CA MET A 414 -19.67 32.96 8.88
C MET A 414 -19.43 34.42 8.45
N SER A 415 -19.39 34.70 7.15
CA SER A 415 -19.12 36.05 6.61
C SER A 415 -20.16 37.10 7.03
N SER A 416 -21.41 36.70 7.29
CA SER A 416 -22.48 37.57 7.80
C SER A 416 -22.46 37.74 9.33
N GLY A 417 -21.59 37.02 10.04
CA GLY A 417 -21.61 36.87 11.49
C GLY A 417 -22.66 35.87 11.99
N LEU A 418 -23.44 35.26 11.10
CA LEU A 418 -24.34 34.15 11.38
C LEU A 418 -23.95 32.94 10.52
N PRO A 419 -24.21 31.71 11.00
CA PRO A 419 -23.90 30.49 10.26
C PRO A 419 -24.89 30.27 9.13
N GLU A 420 -24.40 30.36 7.90
CA GLU A 420 -25.14 30.20 6.64
C GLU A 420 -24.53 29.08 5.79
N ASN A 421 -25.24 28.66 4.73
CA ASN A 421 -24.77 27.67 3.75
C ASN A 421 -24.15 26.38 4.34
N PRO A 422 -24.88 25.63 5.20
CA PRO A 422 -24.34 24.45 5.87
C PRO A 422 -23.96 23.33 4.89
N MET A 423 -22.74 22.83 4.98
CA MET A 423 -22.23 21.69 4.21
C MET A 423 -21.81 20.57 5.14
N VAL A 424 -22.42 19.39 5.01
CA VAL A 424 -22.14 18.24 5.87
C VAL A 424 -20.79 17.65 5.52
N LEU A 425 -19.92 17.49 6.52
CA LEU A 425 -18.63 16.82 6.37
C LEU A 425 -18.67 15.39 6.92
N PHE A 426 -19.45 15.16 7.97
CA PHE A 426 -19.53 13.89 8.67
C PHE A 426 -20.90 13.66 9.29
N THR A 427 -21.42 12.44 9.14
CA THR A 427 -22.58 11.91 9.85
C THR A 427 -22.22 10.53 10.38
N GLY A 428 -22.31 10.34 11.69
CA GLY A 428 -21.90 9.07 12.29
C GLY A 428 -22.25 8.98 13.77
N ARG A 429 -21.48 8.16 14.48
CA ARG A 429 -21.64 7.95 15.92
C ARG A 429 -20.31 7.97 16.64
N VAL A 430 -20.37 8.31 17.92
CA VAL A 430 -19.22 8.24 18.82
C VAL A 430 -18.82 6.78 19.00
N GLU A 431 -17.59 6.44 18.64
CA GLU A 431 -17.02 5.12 18.86
C GLU A 431 -16.27 5.10 20.19
N ARG A 432 -15.43 6.11 20.43
CA ARG A 432 -14.56 6.14 21.60
C ARG A 432 -14.47 7.54 22.21
N PRO A 433 -15.10 7.78 23.36
CA PRO A 433 -14.83 8.95 24.18
C PRO A 433 -13.63 8.71 25.11
N LYS A 434 -12.73 9.67 25.20
CA LYS A 434 -11.57 9.67 26.11
C LYS A 434 -11.62 10.89 27.02
N LEU A 435 -11.91 10.67 28.30
CA LEU A 435 -11.93 11.73 29.31
C LEU A 435 -10.52 12.13 29.73
N ASN A 436 -10.24 13.43 29.69
CA ASN A 436 -9.10 14.05 30.37
C ASN A 436 -9.63 14.76 31.63
N ILE A 437 -9.27 14.22 32.80
CA ILE A 437 -9.75 14.73 34.09
C ILE A 437 -9.13 16.09 34.40
N ASP A 438 -7.84 16.26 34.10
CA ASP A 438 -7.10 17.48 34.43
C ASP A 438 -7.55 18.66 33.55
N ALA A 439 -7.78 18.40 32.25
CA ALA A 439 -8.27 19.40 31.30
C ALA A 439 -9.80 19.52 31.26
N GLN A 440 -10.52 18.70 32.03
CA GLN A 440 -11.99 18.59 32.04
C GLN A 440 -12.63 18.40 30.66
N SER A 441 -11.90 17.83 29.70
CA SER A 441 -12.33 17.69 28.31
C SER A 441 -12.49 16.23 27.89
N ILE A 442 -13.22 16.00 26.81
CA ILE A 442 -13.47 14.66 26.25
C ILE A 442 -13.05 14.67 24.78
N SER A 443 -12.01 13.91 24.44
CA SER A 443 -11.68 13.65 23.04
C SER A 443 -12.62 12.59 22.49
N MET A 444 -13.20 12.85 21.33
CA MET A 444 -14.24 12.05 20.71
C MET A 444 -13.73 11.51 19.38
N THR A 445 -13.55 10.21 19.28
CA THR A 445 -13.37 9.52 18.00
C THR A 445 -14.70 8.97 17.55
N CYS A 446 -15.10 9.31 16.32
CA CYS A 446 -16.38 8.99 15.72
C CYS A 446 -16.18 8.21 14.42
N THR A 447 -17.14 7.33 14.12
CA THR A 447 -17.19 6.52 12.89
C THR A 447 -18.55 6.70 12.21
N ASP A 448 -18.61 6.60 10.89
CA ASP A 448 -19.88 6.54 10.14
C ASP A 448 -20.62 5.20 10.30
N GLN A 449 -20.01 4.22 10.98
CA GLN A 449 -20.51 2.86 11.18
C GLN A 449 -20.70 2.04 9.89
N ARG A 450 -19.87 2.28 8.87
CA ARG A 450 -19.90 1.53 7.60
C ARG A 450 -20.04 0.02 7.76
N GLN A 451 -19.24 -0.62 8.62
CA GLN A 451 -19.32 -2.08 8.78
C GLN A 451 -20.67 -2.53 9.34
N SER A 452 -21.25 -1.78 10.28
CA SER A 452 -22.59 -2.08 10.82
C SER A 452 -23.68 -1.84 9.79
N ALA A 453 -23.57 -0.78 8.97
CA ALA A 453 -24.51 -0.50 7.90
C ALA A 453 -24.56 -1.64 6.87
N ILE A 454 -23.40 -2.12 6.42
CA ILE A 454 -23.29 -3.27 5.51
C ILE A 454 -23.75 -4.57 6.20
N GLY A 455 -23.34 -4.78 7.46
CA GLY A 455 -23.71 -5.95 8.24
C GLY A 455 -25.21 -6.11 8.48
N ALA A 456 -25.97 -5.01 8.42
CA ALA A 456 -27.42 -5.00 8.55
C ALA A 456 -28.18 -5.28 7.24
N MET A 457 -27.51 -5.29 6.09
CA MET A 457 -28.13 -5.56 4.79
C MET A 457 -28.30 -7.06 4.52
N SER A 458 -29.30 -7.41 3.71
CA SER A 458 -29.44 -8.78 3.20
C SER A 458 -28.39 -9.05 2.11
N LYS A 459 -28.03 -10.32 1.91
CA LYS A 459 -27.06 -10.73 0.89
C LYS A 459 -27.56 -10.44 -0.52
N GLU A 460 -28.87 -10.55 -0.75
CA GLU A 460 -29.52 -10.25 -2.02
C GLU A 460 -29.35 -8.77 -2.36
N ARG A 461 -29.61 -7.88 -1.40
CA ARG A 461 -29.42 -6.45 -1.61
C ARG A 461 -27.96 -6.07 -1.82
N LEU A 462 -27.03 -6.75 -1.15
CA LEU A 462 -25.59 -6.57 -1.38
C LEU A 462 -25.16 -7.05 -2.76
N ALA A 463 -25.72 -8.17 -3.26
CA ALA A 463 -25.47 -8.66 -4.60
C ALA A 463 -25.96 -7.66 -5.67
N GLU A 464 -27.13 -7.05 -5.48
CA GLU A 464 -27.63 -5.99 -6.37
C GLU A 464 -26.78 -4.71 -6.31
N LEU A 465 -26.35 -4.32 -5.10
CA LEU A 465 -25.62 -3.08 -4.88
C LEU A 465 -24.18 -3.15 -5.39
N ILE A 466 -23.50 -4.27 -5.16
CA ILE A 466 -22.08 -4.46 -5.49
C ILE A 466 -21.91 -5.06 -6.89
N GLY A 467 -22.83 -5.94 -7.29
CA GLY A 467 -22.62 -6.81 -8.45
C GLY A 467 -21.49 -7.80 -8.20
N GLY A 468 -20.68 -8.03 -9.23
CA GLY A 468 -19.52 -8.91 -9.17
C GLY A 468 -19.86 -10.40 -9.09
N TYR A 469 -18.82 -11.21 -8.93
CA TYR A 469 -18.90 -12.66 -8.94
C TYR A 469 -18.92 -13.21 -7.51
N TRP A 470 -19.59 -14.35 -7.32
CA TRP A 470 -19.55 -15.07 -6.06
C TRP A 470 -19.80 -16.56 -6.31
N SER A 471 -18.89 -17.39 -5.80
CA SER A 471 -19.03 -18.85 -5.84
C SER A 471 -18.78 -19.43 -4.46
N SER A 472 -19.62 -20.39 -4.05
CA SER A 472 -19.42 -21.13 -2.80
C SER A 472 -18.24 -22.10 -2.83
N ALA A 473 -17.66 -22.36 -4.00
CA ALA A 473 -16.42 -23.13 -4.14
C ALA A 473 -15.18 -22.27 -3.86
N VAL A 474 -15.29 -20.94 -4.04
CA VAL A 474 -14.21 -19.97 -3.78
C VAL A 474 -14.35 -19.34 -2.40
N PHE A 475 -15.58 -19.00 -2.01
CA PHE A 475 -15.90 -18.27 -0.78
C PHE A 475 -16.75 -19.09 0.19
N LYS A 476 -16.69 -18.71 1.47
CA LYS A 476 -17.41 -19.42 2.54
C LYS A 476 -18.92 -19.06 2.54
N LYS A 477 -19.78 -20.01 2.18
CA LYS A 477 -21.26 -19.87 2.17
C LYS A 477 -21.85 -19.29 3.48
N GLY A 478 -21.34 -19.74 4.63
CA GLY A 478 -21.79 -19.33 5.97
C GLY A 478 -21.26 -17.98 6.47
N THR A 479 -20.69 -17.13 5.61
CA THR A 479 -20.16 -15.82 5.98
C THR A 479 -21.25 -14.81 6.37
N THR A 480 -20.90 -13.81 7.18
CA THR A 480 -21.80 -12.69 7.54
C THR A 480 -22.07 -11.80 6.33
N SER A 481 -23.07 -10.90 6.39
CA SER A 481 -23.29 -9.93 5.31
C SER A 481 -22.07 -9.05 5.03
N TRP A 482 -21.32 -8.69 6.08
CA TRP A 482 -20.04 -7.99 5.95
C TRP A 482 -18.99 -8.81 5.18
N GLY A 483 -18.82 -10.09 5.54
CA GLY A 483 -17.89 -10.96 4.82
C GLY A 483 -18.33 -11.20 3.37
N TYR A 484 -19.62 -11.42 3.13
CA TYR A 484 -20.20 -11.58 1.79
C TYR A 484 -19.99 -10.34 0.90
N ALA A 485 -20.12 -9.14 1.48
CA ALA A 485 -19.82 -7.91 0.77
C ALA A 485 -18.34 -7.82 0.39
N ASN A 486 -17.42 -8.18 1.30
CA ASN A 486 -15.98 -8.18 1.01
C ASN A 486 -15.59 -9.24 -0.03
N ASP A 487 -16.21 -10.42 0.01
CA ASP A 487 -16.03 -11.46 -1.02
C ASP A 487 -16.42 -10.93 -2.40
N ARG A 488 -17.55 -10.21 -2.52
CA ARG A 488 -17.96 -9.60 -3.79
C ARG A 488 -17.06 -8.43 -4.20
N LEU A 489 -16.68 -7.58 -3.24
CA LEU A 489 -15.80 -6.44 -3.48
C LEU A 489 -14.40 -6.86 -3.95
N SER A 490 -13.93 -8.06 -3.60
CA SER A 490 -12.66 -8.57 -4.15
C SER A 490 -12.76 -8.97 -5.63
N THR A 491 -13.95 -9.02 -6.22
CA THR A 491 -14.19 -9.37 -7.64
C THR A 491 -14.50 -8.16 -8.53
N VAL A 492 -14.53 -6.94 -7.98
CA VAL A 492 -14.90 -5.73 -8.73
C VAL A 492 -13.89 -4.60 -8.49
N ALA A 493 -13.62 -3.82 -9.53
CA ALA A 493 -12.80 -2.62 -9.44
C ALA A 493 -13.60 -1.41 -8.91
N ALA A 494 -14.13 -1.54 -7.69
CA ALA A 494 -14.95 -0.52 -7.05
C ALA A 494 -14.84 -0.55 -5.52
N SER A 495 -15.15 0.59 -4.89
CA SER A 495 -15.17 0.74 -3.43
C SER A 495 -16.60 0.99 -2.96
N LEU A 496 -16.99 0.35 -1.86
CA LEU A 496 -18.27 0.60 -1.19
C LEU A 496 -18.01 1.43 0.07
N ASP A 497 -18.51 2.66 0.13
CA ASP A 497 -18.30 3.62 1.23
C ASP A 497 -19.58 4.42 1.54
N LEU A 498 -19.58 5.19 2.64
CA LEU A 498 -20.67 6.08 3.01
C LEU A 498 -20.33 7.53 2.64
N SER A 499 -21.30 8.25 2.06
CA SER A 499 -21.19 9.70 1.85
C SER A 499 -21.13 10.46 3.18
N ALA A 500 -20.75 11.75 3.15
CA ALA A 500 -20.77 12.62 4.34
C ALA A 500 -22.13 12.65 5.06
N GLU A 501 -23.23 12.46 4.32
CA GLU A 501 -24.61 12.39 4.83
C GLU A 501 -24.99 11.00 5.38
N GLY A 502 -24.13 9.99 5.21
CA GLY A 502 -24.38 8.62 5.66
C GLY A 502 -25.14 7.74 4.66
N ASN A 503 -25.07 8.04 3.36
CA ASN A 503 -25.68 7.22 2.32
C ASN A 503 -24.66 6.22 1.75
N LEU A 504 -25.03 4.94 1.69
CA LEU A 504 -24.15 3.89 1.16
C LEU A 504 -24.08 3.96 -0.36
N ARG A 505 -22.86 3.96 -0.92
CA ARG A 505 -22.63 4.09 -2.37
C ARG A 505 -21.47 3.19 -2.83
N LEU A 506 -21.64 2.59 -4.02
CA LEU A 506 -20.57 1.90 -4.73
C LEU A 506 -19.96 2.88 -5.74
N THR A 507 -18.65 3.09 -5.67
CA THR A 507 -17.92 4.03 -6.53
C THR A 507 -16.84 3.28 -7.34
N PRO A 508 -16.85 3.33 -8.69
CA PRO A 508 -15.82 2.71 -9.52
C PRO A 508 -14.41 3.23 -9.18
N TRP A 509 -13.38 2.43 -9.39
CA TRP A 509 -11.99 2.86 -9.20
C TRP A 509 -11.45 3.73 -10.32
N ALA A 510 -11.95 3.52 -11.54
CA ALA A 510 -11.60 4.33 -12.69
C ALA A 510 -11.99 5.80 -12.47
N ALA A 511 -11.08 6.72 -12.80
CA ALA A 511 -11.40 8.14 -12.84
C ALA A 511 -12.47 8.42 -13.90
N LYS A 512 -13.30 9.43 -13.65
CA LYS A 512 -14.28 9.91 -14.64
C LYS A 512 -13.55 10.52 -15.84
N GLU A 513 -14.18 10.42 -17.00
CA GLU A 513 -13.69 11.06 -18.23
C GLU A 513 -13.49 12.57 -18.01
N ILE A 514 -14.49 13.23 -17.42
CA ILE A 514 -14.48 14.63 -16.99
C ILE A 514 -14.29 14.68 -15.47
N ALA A 515 -13.32 15.46 -15.00
CA ALA A 515 -13.10 15.65 -13.57
C ALA A 515 -14.27 16.41 -12.92
N ASP A 516 -14.62 16.05 -11.69
CA ASP A 516 -15.65 16.76 -10.94
C ASP A 516 -15.13 18.11 -10.41
N ILE A 517 -13.82 18.18 -10.13
CA ILE A 517 -13.14 19.35 -9.57
C ILE A 517 -11.77 19.50 -10.25
N GLU A 518 -11.39 20.74 -10.54
CA GLU A 518 -10.11 21.09 -11.15
C GLU A 518 -9.36 22.10 -10.28
N TYR A 519 -8.07 21.86 -10.06
CA TYR A 519 -7.17 22.76 -9.35
C TYR A 519 -6.01 23.21 -10.22
N THR A 520 -5.60 24.45 -10.05
CA THR A 520 -4.39 25.03 -10.66
C THR A 520 -3.40 25.45 -9.59
N GLY A 521 -2.16 25.75 -9.97
CA GLY A 521 -1.11 26.20 -9.04
C GLY A 521 -1.52 27.33 -8.08
N ASP A 522 -2.42 28.23 -8.50
CA ASP A 522 -2.91 29.36 -7.69
C ASP A 522 -3.83 28.94 -6.53
N THR A 523 -4.39 27.72 -6.59
CA THR A 523 -5.37 27.21 -5.61
C THR A 523 -4.77 26.24 -4.60
N LEU A 524 -3.55 25.77 -4.85
CA LEU A 524 -2.85 24.83 -3.99
C LEU A 524 -2.11 25.58 -2.87
N LEU A 525 -2.15 25.03 -1.66
CA LEU A 525 -1.42 25.57 -0.50
C LEU A 525 0.06 25.21 -0.52
N ALA A 526 0.41 24.15 -1.25
CA ALA A 526 1.77 23.68 -1.48
C ALA A 526 1.80 22.91 -2.80
N ARG A 527 3.00 22.72 -3.36
CA ARG A 527 3.16 21.88 -4.55
C ARG A 527 2.69 20.44 -4.28
N PRO A 528 2.08 19.77 -5.27
CA PRO A 528 1.71 18.37 -5.13
C PRO A 528 2.94 17.48 -4.91
N GLU A 529 2.80 16.49 -4.04
CA GLU A 529 3.74 15.39 -3.85
C GLU A 529 3.29 14.22 -4.74
N VAL A 530 4.23 13.62 -5.46
CA VAL A 530 3.97 12.46 -6.32
C VAL A 530 4.75 11.28 -5.76
N ASP A 531 4.03 10.21 -5.42
CA ASP A 531 4.57 8.96 -4.91
C ASP A 531 4.24 7.83 -5.89
N ILE A 532 5.25 7.10 -6.32
CA ILE A 532 5.13 6.05 -7.35
C ILE A 532 5.18 4.71 -6.64
N ALA A 533 4.19 3.85 -6.91
CA ALA A 533 4.12 2.51 -6.32
C ALA A 533 5.41 1.70 -6.54
N ASP A 534 5.78 0.94 -5.52
CA ASP A 534 6.93 0.03 -5.59
C ASP A 534 6.72 -1.01 -6.70
N ALA A 535 7.75 -1.22 -7.53
CA ALA A 535 7.68 -2.18 -8.62
C ALA A 535 7.28 -3.59 -8.14
N THR A 536 7.77 -4.03 -6.97
CA THR A 536 7.42 -5.36 -6.42
C THR A 536 5.96 -5.48 -5.95
N SER A 537 5.25 -4.36 -5.83
CA SER A 537 3.83 -4.32 -5.46
C SER A 537 2.88 -4.29 -6.68
N MET A 538 3.43 -4.11 -7.89
CA MET A 538 2.67 -3.99 -9.14
C MET A 538 2.40 -5.35 -9.80
N THR A 539 1.68 -6.25 -9.12
CA THR A 539 1.25 -7.53 -9.71
C THR A 539 0.57 -7.31 -11.06
N ASN A 540 1.12 -7.92 -12.11
CA ASN A 540 0.64 -7.79 -13.48
C ASN A 540 0.34 -9.13 -14.17
N ARG A 541 0.54 -10.24 -13.44
CA ARG A 541 0.13 -11.58 -13.82
C ARG A 541 -0.38 -12.36 -12.60
N VAL A 542 -1.48 -13.08 -12.77
CA VAL A 542 -2.02 -14.03 -11.79
C VAL A 542 -2.20 -15.37 -12.48
N ASP A 543 -1.52 -16.40 -11.99
CA ASP A 543 -1.71 -17.78 -12.47
C ASP A 543 -2.69 -18.52 -11.56
N ILE A 544 -3.79 -18.98 -12.13
CA ILE A 544 -4.87 -19.69 -11.44
C ILE A 544 -4.78 -21.18 -11.81
N SER A 545 -4.71 -22.04 -10.80
CA SER A 545 -4.86 -23.49 -10.97
C SER A 545 -6.20 -23.96 -10.39
N PHE A 546 -7.07 -24.53 -11.23
CA PHE A 546 -8.36 -25.03 -10.79
C PHE A 546 -8.54 -26.52 -11.13
N GLY A 547 -8.77 -27.36 -10.13
CA GLY A 547 -9.07 -28.77 -10.32
C GLY A 547 -10.57 -29.05 -10.26
N TYR A 548 -11.14 -29.61 -11.33
CA TYR A 548 -12.53 -30.09 -11.33
C TYR A 548 -12.59 -31.61 -11.50
N ARG A 549 -13.12 -32.29 -10.49
CA ARG A 549 -13.20 -33.75 -10.45
C ARG A 549 -14.65 -34.19 -10.49
N PHE A 550 -15.02 -35.05 -11.44
CA PHE A 550 -16.38 -35.56 -11.55
C PHE A 550 -16.41 -36.96 -12.20
N PRO A 551 -17.37 -37.82 -11.84
CA PRO A 551 -17.50 -39.13 -12.45
C PRO A 551 -18.27 -39.07 -13.77
N ARG A 552 -17.88 -39.94 -14.71
CA ARG A 552 -18.61 -40.26 -15.93
C ARG A 552 -18.97 -41.73 -15.94
N VAL A 553 -20.13 -42.05 -16.48
CA VAL A 553 -20.49 -43.44 -16.83
C VAL A 553 -20.18 -43.62 -18.31
N LYS A 554 -19.46 -44.69 -18.63
CA LYS A 554 -19.04 -45.04 -19.98
C LYS A 554 -19.64 -46.39 -20.38
N SER A 555 -19.85 -46.57 -21.68
CA SER A 555 -20.31 -47.82 -22.28
C SER A 555 -19.51 -48.13 -23.53
N GLU A 556 -18.83 -49.27 -23.55
CA GLU A 556 -18.14 -49.81 -24.74
C GLU A 556 -19.08 -50.74 -25.49
N GLY A 557 -19.55 -50.34 -26.67
CA GLY A 557 -20.41 -51.16 -27.51
C GLY A 557 -19.60 -51.98 -28.52
N TYR A 558 -19.48 -53.30 -28.34
CA TYR A 558 -18.80 -54.16 -29.31
C TYR A 558 -19.79 -54.79 -30.29
N ARG A 559 -19.39 -54.88 -31.57
CA ARG A 559 -20.01 -55.79 -32.55
C ARG A 559 -19.24 -57.11 -32.52
N VAL A 560 -19.95 -58.20 -32.28
CA VAL A 560 -19.38 -59.55 -32.30
C VAL A 560 -20.05 -60.33 -33.42
N ASP A 561 -19.25 -60.73 -34.38
CA ASP A 561 -19.68 -61.43 -35.58
C ASP A 561 -18.89 -62.72 -35.74
N TYR A 562 -19.60 -63.83 -35.96
CA TYR A 562 -18.95 -65.08 -36.30
C TYR A 562 -19.79 -65.85 -37.32
N ASP A 563 -19.14 -66.25 -38.41
CA ASP A 563 -19.70 -67.14 -39.42
C ASP A 563 -18.83 -68.40 -39.48
N LEU A 564 -19.43 -69.51 -39.06
CA LEU A 564 -18.83 -70.83 -39.03
C LEU A 564 -18.26 -71.23 -40.39
N LEU A 565 -19.07 -71.11 -41.44
CA LEU A 565 -18.74 -71.64 -42.75
C LEU A 565 -17.67 -70.79 -43.42
N ALA A 566 -17.74 -69.47 -43.22
CA ALA A 566 -16.70 -68.56 -43.66
C ALA A 566 -15.38 -68.82 -42.94
N ALA A 567 -15.39 -68.99 -41.61
CA ALA A 567 -14.19 -69.27 -40.82
C ALA A 567 -13.55 -70.62 -41.18
N ALA A 568 -14.37 -71.64 -41.47
CA ALA A 568 -13.91 -72.94 -41.92
C ALA A 568 -13.44 -72.95 -43.38
N GLY A 569 -13.77 -71.93 -44.18
CA GLY A 569 -13.53 -71.91 -45.62
C GLY A 569 -14.27 -73.01 -46.39
N LEU A 570 -15.37 -73.52 -45.84
CA LEU A 570 -16.10 -74.68 -46.37
C LEU A 570 -17.60 -74.35 -46.55
N PRO A 571 -18.21 -74.73 -47.67
CA PRO A 571 -19.67 -74.67 -47.80
C PRO A 571 -20.34 -75.69 -46.88
N PHE A 572 -21.60 -75.42 -46.49
CA PHE A 572 -22.38 -76.22 -45.54
C PHE A 572 -22.31 -77.75 -45.78
N SER A 573 -22.45 -78.18 -47.03
CA SER A 573 -22.48 -79.61 -47.38
C SER A 573 -21.15 -80.32 -47.13
N PHE A 574 -20.02 -79.61 -47.25
CA PHE A 574 -18.69 -80.17 -46.96
C PHE A 574 -18.38 -80.14 -45.45
N TRP A 575 -18.85 -79.11 -44.73
CA TRP A 575 -18.74 -79.05 -43.27
C TRP A 575 -19.42 -80.25 -42.60
N VAL A 576 -20.68 -80.51 -42.97
CA VAL A 576 -21.46 -81.64 -42.46
C VAL A 576 -20.84 -82.99 -42.86
N ASN A 577 -20.40 -83.12 -44.12
CA ASN A 577 -19.80 -84.37 -44.60
C ASN A 577 -18.48 -84.71 -43.89
N ASN A 578 -17.75 -83.70 -43.41
CA ASN A 578 -16.53 -83.87 -42.62
C ASN A 578 -16.81 -84.15 -41.12
N GLY A 579 -18.07 -84.29 -40.72
CA GLY A 579 -18.46 -84.52 -39.33
C GLY A 579 -18.44 -83.27 -38.45
N GLY A 580 -18.47 -82.08 -39.05
CA GLY A 580 -18.53 -80.82 -38.33
C GLY A 580 -19.84 -80.67 -37.54
N VAL A 581 -19.75 -80.12 -36.33
CA VAL A 581 -20.90 -79.80 -35.47
C VAL A 581 -21.33 -78.34 -35.64
N PHE A 582 -22.37 -77.91 -34.93
CA PHE A 582 -22.90 -76.55 -34.99
C PHE A 582 -22.88 -75.89 -33.62
N MET A 583 -22.79 -74.56 -33.57
CA MET A 583 -22.87 -73.83 -32.32
C MET A 583 -24.27 -73.92 -31.71
N ILE A 584 -24.33 -74.06 -30.40
CA ILE A 584 -25.57 -74.01 -29.62
C ILE A 584 -25.80 -72.57 -29.18
N ARG A 585 -26.99 -72.01 -29.46
CA ARG A 585 -27.32 -70.60 -29.17
C ARG A 585 -27.13 -70.24 -27.70
N THR A 586 -27.57 -71.11 -26.79
CA THR A 586 -27.38 -70.89 -25.35
C THR A 586 -25.91 -70.95 -24.92
N ALA A 587 -25.06 -71.70 -25.63
CA ALA A 587 -23.61 -71.71 -25.37
C ALA A 587 -22.93 -70.44 -25.88
N VAL A 588 -23.41 -69.85 -26.99
CA VAL A 588 -22.97 -68.53 -27.47
C VAL A 588 -23.35 -67.46 -26.45
N GLU A 589 -24.60 -67.44 -25.97
CA GLU A 589 -25.05 -66.49 -24.95
C GLU A 589 -24.29 -66.66 -23.63
N ALA A 590 -24.01 -67.90 -23.23
CA ALA A 590 -23.20 -68.20 -22.05
C ALA A 590 -21.77 -67.67 -22.23
N ALA A 591 -21.11 -67.93 -23.36
CA ALA A 591 -19.75 -67.46 -23.61
C ALA A 591 -19.63 -65.93 -23.65
N LEU A 592 -20.63 -65.22 -24.19
CA LEU A 592 -20.69 -63.76 -24.11
C LEU A 592 -20.79 -63.26 -22.66
N LYS A 593 -21.66 -63.88 -21.85
CA LYS A 593 -21.86 -63.51 -20.45
C LYS A 593 -20.67 -63.90 -19.57
N ASP A 594 -20.05 -65.05 -19.83
CA ASP A 594 -18.86 -65.55 -19.12
C ASP A 594 -17.64 -64.66 -19.41
N ALA A 595 -17.60 -64.03 -20.59
CA ALA A 595 -16.64 -62.98 -20.93
C ALA A 595 -16.95 -61.62 -20.28
N GLY A 596 -18.02 -61.52 -19.47
CA GLY A 596 -18.45 -60.32 -18.75
C GLY A 596 -19.30 -59.36 -19.58
N ALA A 597 -19.66 -59.72 -20.82
CA ALA A 597 -20.41 -58.83 -21.70
C ALA A 597 -21.89 -58.85 -21.39
N THR A 598 -22.55 -57.69 -21.50
CA THR A 598 -24.01 -57.61 -21.48
C THR A 598 -24.57 -57.64 -22.90
N ILE A 599 -25.54 -58.51 -23.16
CA ILE A 599 -26.13 -58.69 -24.50
C ILE A 599 -27.23 -57.64 -24.71
N GLU A 600 -27.02 -56.70 -25.63
CA GLU A 600 -28.02 -55.68 -26.02
C GLU A 600 -28.89 -56.20 -27.16
N GLN A 601 -28.28 -56.91 -28.11
CA GLN A 601 -28.96 -57.52 -29.24
C GLN A 601 -28.18 -58.74 -29.70
N ILE A 602 -28.87 -59.83 -30.07
CA ILE A 602 -28.25 -60.97 -30.74
C ILE A 602 -29.18 -61.54 -31.82
N THR A 603 -28.60 -61.87 -32.97
CA THR A 603 -29.26 -62.53 -34.09
C THR A 603 -28.44 -63.72 -34.54
N TYR A 604 -29.10 -64.74 -35.10
CA TYR A 604 -28.48 -66.01 -35.44
C TYR A 604 -28.68 -66.36 -36.90
N THR A 605 -27.62 -66.84 -37.55
CA THR A 605 -27.71 -67.48 -38.86
C THR A 605 -28.28 -68.88 -38.68
N ALA A 606 -29.51 -69.09 -39.16
CA ALA A 606 -30.20 -70.37 -39.04
C ALA A 606 -29.56 -71.46 -39.93
N LEU A 607 -29.70 -72.72 -39.52
CA LEU A 607 -29.40 -73.87 -40.38
C LEU A 607 -30.39 -73.93 -41.56
N PRO A 608 -30.04 -74.59 -42.68
CA PRO A 608 -30.94 -74.75 -43.81
C PRO A 608 -32.26 -75.39 -43.38
N THR A 609 -33.39 -74.90 -43.88
CA THR A 609 -34.73 -75.41 -43.52
C THR A 609 -35.25 -76.48 -44.47
N GLY A 610 -34.48 -76.81 -45.51
CA GLY A 610 -34.77 -77.83 -46.50
C GLY A 610 -33.62 -78.83 -46.63
N ALA A 611 -33.88 -79.96 -47.28
CA ALA A 611 -32.89 -81.00 -47.52
C ALA A 611 -31.70 -80.48 -48.35
N VAL A 612 -30.47 -80.77 -47.93
CA VAL A 612 -29.23 -80.34 -48.62
C VAL A 612 -28.43 -81.56 -49.06
N ALA A 613 -28.05 -81.63 -50.34
CA ALA A 613 -27.26 -82.74 -50.88
C ALA A 613 -25.80 -82.69 -50.37
N LEU A 614 -25.26 -83.85 -49.99
CA LEU A 614 -23.88 -84.02 -49.52
C LEU A 614 -22.97 -84.59 -50.63
N PRO A 615 -21.67 -84.24 -50.67
CA PRO A 615 -20.71 -84.79 -51.63
C PRO A 615 -20.57 -86.32 -51.48
N GLY A 616 -20.52 -87.08 -52.59
CA GLY A 616 -20.19 -88.52 -52.57
C GLY A 616 -21.33 -89.52 -52.36
N THR A 617 -22.60 -89.06 -52.25
CA THR A 617 -23.88 -89.76 -51.99
C THR A 617 -24.37 -89.64 -50.53
N GLY A 618 -25.32 -88.72 -50.29
CA GLY A 618 -25.96 -88.46 -49.00
C GLY A 618 -26.83 -87.20 -49.03
N VAL A 619 -27.73 -87.04 -48.05
CA VAL A 619 -28.58 -85.84 -47.88
C VAL A 619 -28.63 -85.47 -46.40
N TRP A 620 -28.41 -84.20 -46.07
CA TRP A 620 -28.71 -83.65 -44.75
C TRP A 620 -30.21 -83.31 -44.68
N LEU A 621 -30.87 -83.76 -43.61
CA LEU A 621 -32.28 -83.48 -43.35
C LEU A 621 -32.41 -82.59 -42.11
N PRO A 622 -33.16 -81.47 -42.20
CA PRO A 622 -33.37 -80.59 -41.05
C PRO A 622 -34.16 -81.29 -39.95
N ASN A 623 -33.76 -81.08 -38.71
CA ASN A 623 -34.49 -81.46 -37.52
C ASN A 623 -35.22 -80.25 -36.92
N PRO A 624 -36.56 -80.17 -37.06
CA PRO A 624 -37.33 -79.00 -36.64
C PRO A 624 -37.34 -78.77 -35.12
N VAL A 625 -36.87 -79.73 -34.31
CA VAL A 625 -36.80 -79.60 -32.85
C VAL A 625 -35.43 -79.08 -32.39
N THR A 626 -34.34 -79.60 -32.96
CA THR A 626 -32.97 -79.27 -32.51
C THR A 626 -32.34 -78.13 -33.28
N ASP A 627 -32.61 -78.02 -34.59
CA ASP A 627 -31.96 -77.02 -35.44
C ASP A 627 -32.27 -75.57 -35.05
N PRO A 628 -33.48 -75.24 -34.52
CA PRO A 628 -33.74 -73.89 -33.98
C PRO A 628 -32.90 -73.52 -32.76
N LEU A 629 -32.31 -74.51 -32.06
CA LEU A 629 -31.40 -74.29 -30.93
C LEU A 629 -29.94 -74.11 -31.38
N LEU A 630 -29.66 -74.38 -32.66
CA LEU A 630 -28.34 -74.30 -33.26
C LEU A 630 -28.21 -73.06 -34.17
N CYS A 631 -26.98 -72.71 -34.51
CA CYS A 631 -26.69 -71.67 -35.48
C CYS A 631 -25.41 -71.96 -36.30
N LEU A 632 -25.39 -71.43 -37.52
CA LEU A 632 -24.20 -71.37 -38.39
C LEU A 632 -23.36 -70.13 -38.14
N GLY A 633 -23.86 -69.22 -37.31
CA GLY A 633 -23.24 -67.92 -37.09
C GLY A 633 -24.13 -67.05 -36.22
N PHE A 634 -23.58 -65.94 -35.77
CA PHE A 634 -24.32 -64.95 -35.01
C PHE A 634 -23.75 -63.56 -35.25
N ASN A 635 -24.62 -62.56 -35.09
CA ASN A 635 -24.27 -61.14 -34.99
C ASN A 635 -24.86 -60.64 -33.67
N ALA A 636 -24.00 -60.13 -32.79
CA ALA A 636 -24.38 -59.58 -31.50
C ALA A 636 -23.84 -58.16 -31.31
N ILE A 637 -24.64 -57.34 -30.63
CA ILE A 637 -24.20 -56.09 -30.01
C ILE A 637 -24.15 -56.36 -28.52
N VAL A 638 -22.98 -56.14 -27.94
CA VAL A 638 -22.77 -56.29 -26.50
C VAL A 638 -22.14 -55.04 -25.93
N SER A 639 -22.32 -54.83 -24.62
CA SER A 639 -21.79 -53.66 -23.92
C SER A 639 -21.02 -54.03 -22.66
N PHE A 640 -20.00 -53.22 -22.35
CA PHE A 640 -19.37 -53.16 -21.04
C PHE A 640 -19.55 -51.76 -20.48
N ASP A 641 -20.21 -51.65 -19.33
CA ASP A 641 -20.44 -50.37 -18.65
C ASP A 641 -19.48 -50.23 -17.46
N TYR A 642 -18.89 -49.05 -17.30
CA TYR A 642 -18.01 -48.73 -16.19
C TYR A 642 -18.09 -47.24 -15.87
N ALA A 643 -17.73 -46.88 -14.64
CA ALA A 643 -17.57 -45.52 -14.21
C ALA A 643 -16.07 -45.15 -14.25
N GLN A 644 -15.79 -43.94 -14.71
CA GLN A 644 -14.45 -43.36 -14.66
C GLN A 644 -14.53 -41.99 -14.03
N THR A 645 -13.70 -41.75 -13.01
CA THR A 645 -13.50 -40.39 -12.51
C THR A 645 -12.67 -39.62 -13.54
N THR A 646 -13.16 -38.45 -13.95
CA THR A 646 -12.44 -37.50 -14.78
C THR A 646 -11.91 -36.36 -13.90
N ASP A 647 -10.61 -36.09 -13.99
CA ASP A 647 -9.92 -34.98 -13.36
C ASP A 647 -9.53 -33.96 -14.44
N GLU A 648 -10.22 -32.82 -14.47
CA GLU A 648 -9.83 -31.69 -15.30
C GLU A 648 -8.97 -30.72 -14.50
N THR A 649 -7.81 -30.35 -15.03
CA THR A 649 -6.91 -29.36 -14.45
C THR A 649 -6.83 -28.14 -15.36
N TYR A 650 -7.38 -27.03 -14.89
CA TYR A 650 -7.34 -25.75 -15.59
C TYR A 650 -6.13 -24.94 -15.13
N ALA A 651 -5.34 -24.50 -16.11
CA ALA A 651 -4.24 -23.55 -15.94
C ALA A 651 -4.62 -22.23 -16.63
N ILE A 652 -5.10 -21.27 -15.86
CA ILE A 652 -5.61 -19.99 -16.38
C ILE A 652 -4.61 -18.88 -16.01
N THR A 653 -4.07 -18.20 -17.01
CA THR A 653 -3.18 -17.04 -16.81
C THR A 653 -3.94 -15.76 -17.08
N VAL A 654 -4.11 -14.93 -16.05
CA VAL A 654 -4.69 -13.59 -16.16
C VAL A 654 -3.56 -12.56 -16.15
N LYS A 655 -3.46 -11.67 -17.15
CA LYS A 655 -2.30 -10.78 -17.28
C LYS A 655 -2.59 -9.42 -17.92
N ALA A 656 -1.83 -8.41 -17.52
CA ALA A 656 -1.81 -7.08 -18.14
C ALA A 656 -0.56 -6.92 -19.03
N ASP A 657 -0.70 -7.25 -20.32
CA ASP A 657 0.42 -7.29 -21.27
C ASP A 657 1.18 -5.94 -21.40
N GLY A 658 0.46 -4.82 -21.34
CA GLY A 658 1.08 -3.49 -21.40
C GLY A 658 1.98 -3.21 -20.19
N SER A 659 1.59 -3.69 -19.01
CA SER A 659 2.43 -3.59 -17.80
C SER A 659 3.64 -4.50 -17.86
N ILE A 660 3.44 -5.77 -18.27
CA ILE A 660 4.54 -6.74 -18.43
C ILE A 660 5.59 -6.21 -19.41
N ALA A 661 5.16 -5.59 -20.50
CA ALA A 661 6.07 -5.00 -21.47
C ALA A 661 6.90 -3.82 -20.91
N ASN A 662 6.36 -3.08 -19.92
CA ASN A 662 7.03 -1.91 -19.35
C ASN A 662 7.96 -2.27 -18.17
N ILE A 663 7.45 -3.04 -17.19
CA ILE A 663 8.16 -3.29 -15.93
C ILE A 663 8.60 -4.75 -15.71
N GLY A 664 8.34 -5.63 -16.68
CA GLY A 664 8.61 -7.07 -16.57
C GLY A 664 7.49 -7.82 -15.83
N GLU A 665 7.63 -9.13 -15.71
CA GLU A 665 6.60 -10.00 -15.11
C GLU A 665 6.69 -10.03 -13.57
N ILE A 666 5.56 -9.74 -12.92
CA ILE A 666 5.38 -9.80 -11.46
C ILE A 666 4.14 -10.66 -11.19
N THR A 667 4.40 -11.89 -10.74
CA THR A 667 3.40 -12.96 -10.72
C THR A 667 2.94 -13.29 -9.31
N THR A 668 1.63 -13.41 -9.13
CA THR A 668 1.01 -14.10 -7.98
C THR A 668 0.27 -15.35 -8.45
N THR A 669 -0.08 -16.22 -7.51
CA THR A 669 -0.79 -17.47 -7.82
C THR A 669 -2.05 -17.62 -6.99
N MET A 670 -3.05 -18.27 -7.58
CA MET A 670 -4.31 -18.63 -6.93
C MET A 670 -4.64 -20.07 -7.25
N SER A 671 -5.40 -20.73 -6.37
CA SER A 671 -5.84 -22.10 -6.63
C SER A 671 -7.24 -22.36 -6.09
N GLY A 672 -7.98 -23.22 -6.77
CA GLY A 672 -9.25 -23.74 -6.29
C GLY A 672 -9.47 -25.18 -6.73
N SER A 673 -10.47 -25.83 -6.15
CA SER A 673 -10.94 -27.11 -6.67
C SER A 673 -12.40 -27.32 -6.34
N LEU A 674 -13.04 -28.18 -7.13
CA LEU A 674 -14.41 -28.61 -6.91
C LEU A 674 -14.53 -30.09 -7.25
N GLU A 675 -15.23 -30.83 -6.40
CA GLU A 675 -15.55 -32.24 -6.62
C GLU A 675 -17.05 -32.39 -6.79
N GLY A 676 -17.46 -33.02 -7.89
CA GLY A 676 -18.83 -33.37 -8.20
C GLY A 676 -19.39 -34.33 -7.16
N VAL A 677 -20.37 -33.90 -6.39
CA VAL A 677 -21.03 -34.78 -5.41
C VAL A 677 -22.01 -35.68 -6.15
N TYR A 678 -21.69 -36.97 -6.17
CA TYR A 678 -22.50 -38.02 -6.77
C TYR A 678 -22.74 -39.18 -5.78
N GLN A 679 -23.77 -39.98 -6.04
CA GLN A 679 -23.98 -41.25 -5.35
C GLN A 679 -22.83 -42.24 -5.63
N ASP A 680 -22.63 -43.24 -4.78
CA ASP A 680 -21.51 -44.20 -4.90
C ASP A 680 -21.43 -44.80 -6.32
N THR A 681 -20.32 -44.55 -7.02
CA THR A 681 -20.10 -44.98 -8.41
C THR A 681 -20.15 -46.48 -8.56
N ASN A 682 -19.69 -47.24 -7.55
CA ASN A 682 -19.75 -48.70 -7.56
C ASN A 682 -21.20 -49.20 -7.48
N ALA A 683 -22.05 -48.49 -6.75
CA ALA A 683 -23.47 -48.83 -6.66
C ALA A 683 -24.17 -48.61 -8.01
N VAL A 684 -23.74 -47.62 -8.79
CA VAL A 684 -24.31 -47.33 -10.12
C VAL A 684 -23.90 -48.40 -11.15
N GLU A 685 -22.63 -48.79 -11.20
CA GLU A 685 -22.16 -49.89 -12.06
C GLU A 685 -22.91 -51.20 -11.75
N MET A 686 -23.08 -51.51 -10.46
CA MET A 686 -23.83 -52.67 -9.99
C MET A 686 -25.30 -52.59 -10.41
N ASN A 687 -25.94 -51.43 -10.25
CA ASN A 687 -27.34 -51.23 -10.61
C ASN A 687 -27.58 -51.32 -12.12
N ILE A 688 -26.64 -50.83 -12.95
CA ILE A 688 -26.70 -50.98 -14.42
C ILE A 688 -26.63 -52.47 -14.79
N THR A 689 -25.68 -53.21 -14.22
CA THR A 689 -25.49 -54.65 -14.46
C THR A 689 -26.73 -55.47 -14.04
N LEU A 690 -27.26 -55.19 -12.85
CA LEU A 690 -28.46 -55.86 -12.33
C LEU A 690 -29.71 -55.50 -13.14
N LYS A 691 -29.81 -54.26 -13.66
CA LYS A 691 -30.91 -53.86 -14.52
C LYS A 691 -30.90 -54.62 -15.85
N LYS A 692 -29.74 -54.72 -16.50
CA LYS A 692 -29.62 -55.45 -17.76
C LYS A 692 -29.75 -56.97 -17.62
N SER A 693 -29.66 -57.49 -16.39
CA SER A 693 -29.96 -58.88 -16.05
C SER A 693 -31.44 -59.12 -15.69
N ASP A 694 -32.33 -58.13 -15.87
CA ASP A 694 -33.74 -58.14 -15.47
C ASP A 694 -33.97 -58.38 -13.96
N LEU A 695 -32.94 -58.20 -13.12
CA LEU A 695 -33.01 -58.38 -11.67
C LEU A 695 -33.43 -57.11 -10.92
N LEU A 696 -33.52 -55.97 -11.63
CA LEU A 696 -33.89 -54.67 -11.10
C LEU A 696 -34.99 -54.04 -11.96
N SER A 697 -36.09 -53.61 -11.33
CA SER A 697 -37.24 -53.01 -12.05
C SER A 697 -37.00 -51.54 -12.40
N ASN A 698 -36.42 -50.77 -11.47
CA ASN A 698 -36.16 -49.34 -11.65
C ASN A 698 -34.91 -49.11 -12.52
N PRO A 699 -34.97 -48.23 -13.54
CA PRO A 699 -33.80 -47.91 -14.35
C PRO A 699 -32.77 -47.09 -13.55
N PRO A 700 -31.46 -47.28 -13.81
CA PRO A 700 -30.42 -46.40 -13.29
C PRO A 700 -30.63 -44.97 -13.80
N THR A 701 -30.36 -43.96 -12.96
CA THR A 701 -30.59 -42.54 -13.28
C THR A 701 -29.68 -42.04 -14.39
N ASP A 702 -28.46 -42.56 -14.48
CA ASP A 702 -27.42 -42.12 -15.41
C ASP A 702 -26.81 -43.34 -16.11
N GLN A 703 -26.99 -43.43 -17.43
CA GLN A 703 -26.43 -44.48 -18.27
C GLN A 703 -26.01 -43.89 -19.62
N ALA A 704 -24.82 -44.27 -20.10
CA ALA A 704 -24.39 -43.94 -21.45
C ALA A 704 -25.13 -44.79 -22.48
N THR A 705 -25.48 -44.20 -23.62
CA THR A 705 -26.09 -44.95 -24.73
C THR A 705 -25.08 -45.90 -25.35
N VAL A 706 -25.44 -47.16 -25.58
CA VAL A 706 -24.56 -48.11 -26.26
C VAL A 706 -24.45 -47.73 -27.74
N VAL A 707 -23.23 -47.46 -28.21
CA VAL A 707 -22.94 -47.16 -29.61
C VAL A 707 -22.03 -48.24 -30.18
N PRO A 708 -22.51 -49.10 -31.10
CA PRO A 708 -21.70 -50.23 -31.55
C PRO A 708 -20.48 -49.79 -32.35
N GLY A 709 -19.31 -50.29 -31.96
CA GLY A 709 -17.98 -49.94 -32.46
C GLY A 709 -17.26 -48.83 -31.69
N TRP A 710 -17.85 -48.27 -30.63
CA TRP A 710 -17.35 -47.06 -29.96
C TRP A 710 -17.50 -47.15 -28.44
N THR A 711 -16.64 -46.43 -27.72
CA THR A 711 -16.91 -46.04 -26.33
C THR A 711 -17.75 -44.77 -26.34
N ASN A 712 -18.82 -44.75 -25.55
CA ASN A 712 -19.65 -43.55 -25.35
C ASN A 712 -19.64 -43.16 -23.88
N ALA A 713 -19.45 -41.87 -23.60
CA ALA A 713 -19.40 -41.31 -22.26
C ALA A 713 -20.59 -40.40 -21.98
N LYS A 714 -21.10 -40.48 -20.76
CA LYS A 714 -22.12 -39.57 -20.23
C LYS A 714 -21.70 -39.06 -18.86
N THR A 715 -21.72 -37.74 -18.70
CA THR A 715 -21.53 -37.10 -17.40
C THR A 715 -22.76 -37.38 -16.53
N VAL A 716 -22.51 -37.75 -15.27
CA VAL A 716 -23.61 -38.03 -14.35
C VAL A 716 -24.34 -36.76 -13.95
N THR A 717 -25.61 -36.89 -13.57
CA THR A 717 -26.37 -35.76 -13.04
C THR A 717 -25.86 -35.38 -11.65
N LEU A 718 -25.16 -34.25 -11.55
CA LEU A 718 -24.63 -33.71 -10.29
C LEU A 718 -25.57 -32.71 -9.63
N SER A 719 -25.34 -32.42 -8.35
CA SER A 719 -26.04 -31.32 -7.67
C SER A 719 -25.62 -29.96 -8.25
N ALA A 720 -26.54 -29.00 -8.25
CA ALA A 720 -26.29 -27.64 -8.75
C ALA A 720 -25.17 -26.87 -8.02
N GLU A 721 -24.71 -27.34 -6.86
CA GLU A 721 -23.58 -26.73 -6.13
C GLU A 721 -22.22 -27.27 -6.59
N THR A 722 -22.20 -28.34 -7.38
CA THR A 722 -20.99 -29.11 -7.73
C THR A 722 -20.93 -29.52 -9.20
N ASP A 723 -21.91 -29.10 -9.98
CA ASP A 723 -22.00 -29.39 -11.41
C ASP A 723 -21.04 -28.52 -12.23
N ARG A 724 -21.08 -28.70 -13.55
CA ARG A 724 -20.25 -27.95 -14.50
C ARG A 724 -20.44 -26.43 -14.36
N ALA A 725 -21.69 -25.98 -14.17
CA ALA A 725 -22.00 -24.56 -14.04
C ALA A 725 -21.41 -23.97 -12.75
N ALA A 726 -21.44 -24.73 -11.64
CA ALA A 726 -20.79 -24.34 -10.40
C ALA A 726 -19.25 -24.25 -10.55
N ALA A 727 -18.64 -25.18 -11.28
CA ALA A 727 -17.21 -25.15 -11.60
C ALA A 727 -16.84 -23.92 -12.47
N GLN A 728 -17.61 -23.66 -13.52
CA GLN A 728 -17.44 -22.47 -14.38
C GLN A 728 -17.57 -21.17 -13.58
N ASN A 729 -18.63 -21.02 -12.78
CA ASN A 729 -18.80 -19.84 -11.91
C ASN A 729 -17.64 -19.69 -10.90
N ALA A 730 -17.06 -20.80 -10.40
CA ALA A 730 -15.88 -20.74 -9.53
C ALA A 730 -14.65 -20.21 -10.26
N MET A 731 -14.37 -20.70 -11.47
CA MET A 731 -13.25 -20.22 -12.29
C MET A 731 -13.43 -18.76 -12.69
N GLU A 732 -14.61 -18.36 -13.13
CA GLU A 732 -14.95 -16.96 -13.46
C GLU A 732 -14.81 -16.05 -12.25
N THR A 733 -15.21 -16.51 -11.06
CA THR A 733 -14.97 -15.78 -9.80
C THR A 733 -13.48 -15.57 -9.55
N LEU A 734 -12.63 -16.58 -9.77
CA LEU A 734 -11.18 -16.47 -9.59
C LEU A 734 -10.55 -15.51 -10.64
N ILE A 735 -11.00 -15.56 -11.90
CA ILE A 735 -10.59 -14.62 -12.95
C ILE A 735 -10.97 -13.19 -12.56
N ALA A 736 -12.17 -12.97 -12.03
CA ALA A 736 -12.62 -11.66 -11.57
C ALA A 736 -11.78 -11.11 -10.40
N ILE A 737 -11.41 -11.97 -9.44
CA ILE A 737 -10.48 -11.61 -8.36
C ILE A 737 -9.12 -11.20 -8.95
N ALA A 738 -8.56 -12.02 -9.84
CA ALA A 738 -7.26 -11.74 -10.47
C ALA A 738 -7.25 -10.40 -11.21
N LYS A 739 -8.30 -10.08 -11.97
CA LYS A 739 -8.43 -8.77 -12.64
C LYS A 739 -8.51 -7.61 -11.65
N ALA A 740 -9.30 -7.76 -10.58
CA ALA A 740 -9.40 -6.73 -9.55
C ALA A 740 -8.07 -6.54 -8.79
N GLU A 741 -7.32 -7.60 -8.52
CA GLU A 741 -5.99 -7.53 -7.92
C GLU A 741 -4.98 -6.79 -8.80
N ILE A 742 -4.93 -7.13 -10.09
CA ILE A 742 -4.06 -6.45 -11.07
C ILE A 742 -4.43 -4.95 -11.11
N TRP A 743 -5.70 -4.58 -11.21
CA TRP A 743 -6.08 -3.17 -11.23
C TRP A 743 -5.72 -2.46 -9.92
N LYS A 744 -5.98 -3.09 -8.77
CA LYS A 744 -5.63 -2.54 -7.46
C LYS A 744 -4.13 -2.24 -7.35
N ALA A 745 -3.28 -3.13 -7.87
CA ALA A 745 -1.83 -2.96 -7.88
C ALA A 745 -1.40 -1.76 -8.75
N HIS A 746 -1.98 -1.61 -9.94
CA HIS A 746 -1.61 -0.55 -10.89
C HIS A 746 -2.13 0.83 -10.53
N ARG A 747 -3.15 0.92 -9.66
CA ARG A 747 -3.60 2.20 -9.10
C ARG A 747 -2.86 2.62 -7.85
N GLY A 748 -1.74 1.99 -7.52
CA GLY A 748 -0.96 2.26 -6.32
C GLY A 748 -0.31 3.65 -6.28
N HIS A 749 -0.06 4.29 -7.43
CA HIS A 749 0.53 5.62 -7.50
C HIS A 749 -0.36 6.65 -6.80
N ASN A 750 0.26 7.62 -6.11
CA ASN A 750 -0.42 8.61 -5.31
C ASN A 750 0.01 10.04 -5.69
N VAL A 751 -0.96 10.93 -5.84
CA VAL A 751 -0.71 12.38 -5.92
C VAL A 751 -1.37 13.04 -4.72
N ARG A 752 -0.54 13.59 -3.83
CA ARG A 752 -0.97 14.26 -2.60
C ARG A 752 -0.90 15.77 -2.74
N PHE A 753 -1.93 16.48 -2.31
CA PHE A 753 -1.95 17.94 -2.34
C PHE A 753 -2.83 18.52 -1.23
N ARG A 754 -2.71 19.83 -1.01
CA ARG A 754 -3.45 20.57 0.02
C ARG A 754 -4.09 21.80 -0.58
N VAL A 755 -5.35 22.04 -0.23
CA VAL A 755 -6.14 23.22 -0.65
C VAL A 755 -6.81 23.84 0.57
N PRO A 756 -7.22 25.13 0.51
CA PRO A 756 -8.22 25.64 1.44
C PRO A 756 -9.42 24.68 1.49
N LEU A 757 -10.00 24.48 2.68
CA LEU A 757 -11.00 23.43 2.86
C LEU A 757 -12.12 23.55 1.82
N ASN A 758 -12.25 22.52 0.98
CA ASN A 758 -13.33 22.40 0.01
C ASN A 758 -14.25 21.24 0.44
N PRO A 759 -15.43 21.53 1.00
CA PRO A 759 -16.37 20.53 1.52
C PRO A 759 -17.00 19.65 0.42
N ALA A 760 -16.81 19.99 -0.87
CA ALA A 760 -17.30 19.18 -1.98
C ALA A 760 -16.36 18.01 -2.35
N ILE A 761 -15.13 17.98 -1.82
CA ILE A 761 -14.18 16.88 -2.04
C ILE A 761 -14.62 15.67 -1.24
N ASP A 762 -14.77 14.53 -1.91
CA ASP A 762 -15.16 13.27 -1.31
C ASP A 762 -14.68 12.08 -2.18
N THR A 763 -14.74 10.85 -1.65
CA THR A 763 -14.20 9.63 -2.29
C THR A 763 -14.91 9.23 -3.59
N ASP A 764 -16.07 9.82 -3.91
CA ASP A 764 -16.76 9.64 -5.19
C ASP A 764 -16.28 10.60 -6.29
N LYS A 765 -15.37 11.53 -5.95
CA LYS A 765 -14.89 12.57 -6.87
C LYS A 765 -13.66 12.12 -7.65
N THR A 766 -13.61 12.59 -8.89
CA THR A 766 -12.40 12.65 -9.71
C THR A 766 -11.88 14.08 -9.70
N ILE A 767 -10.59 14.25 -9.43
CA ILE A 767 -9.95 15.56 -9.39
C ILE A 767 -8.84 15.61 -10.43
N ALA A 768 -8.78 16.73 -11.16
CA ALA A 768 -7.65 17.08 -12.01
C ALA A 768 -6.84 18.22 -11.38
N ILE A 769 -5.52 18.14 -11.54
CA ILE A 769 -4.57 19.15 -11.05
C ILE A 769 -3.63 19.52 -12.18
N ASP A 770 -3.43 20.81 -12.37
CA ASP A 770 -2.39 21.39 -13.23
C ASP A 770 -1.66 22.53 -12.50
N ASP A 771 -0.54 22.20 -11.86
CA ASP A 771 0.36 23.17 -11.21
C ASP A 771 1.28 23.88 -12.22
N GLY A 772 1.32 23.41 -13.48
CA GLY A 772 2.34 23.73 -14.47
C GLY A 772 3.54 22.78 -14.44
N ARG A 773 3.81 22.10 -13.30
CA ARG A 773 4.80 21.01 -13.21
C ARG A 773 4.18 19.64 -13.07
N VAL A 774 3.12 19.51 -12.28
CA VAL A 774 2.38 18.26 -12.10
C VAL A 774 1.04 18.39 -12.79
N LEU A 775 0.81 17.54 -13.79
CA LEU A 775 -0.46 17.34 -14.45
C LEU A 775 -0.97 15.95 -14.06
N ALA A 776 -2.06 15.87 -13.29
CA ALA A 776 -2.60 14.61 -12.82
C ALA A 776 -4.13 14.61 -12.85
N LYS A 777 -4.75 13.46 -13.15
CA LYS A 777 -6.20 13.26 -12.99
C LYS A 777 -6.43 11.89 -12.37
N GLY A 778 -7.09 11.85 -11.22
CA GLY A 778 -7.34 10.59 -10.51
C GLY A 778 -8.58 10.64 -9.65
N LYS A 779 -9.04 9.47 -9.22
CA LYS A 779 -10.09 9.36 -8.21
C LYS A 779 -9.52 9.69 -6.83
N VAL A 780 -10.29 10.40 -6.01
CA VAL A 780 -9.94 10.66 -4.60
C VAL A 780 -9.90 9.33 -3.85
N ARG A 781 -8.72 8.93 -3.41
CA ARG A 781 -8.51 7.78 -2.52
C ARG A 781 -8.79 8.16 -1.08
N ARG A 782 -8.29 9.32 -0.66
CA ARG A 782 -8.46 9.83 0.70
C ARG A 782 -8.59 11.34 0.69
N VAL A 783 -9.48 11.85 1.54
CA VAL A 783 -9.57 13.27 1.87
C VAL A 783 -9.63 13.43 3.38
N ARG A 784 -8.84 14.35 3.91
CA ARG A 784 -8.82 14.74 5.32
C ARG A 784 -9.04 16.23 5.44
N HIS A 785 -10.19 16.61 5.96
CA HIS A 785 -10.51 17.99 6.33
C HIS A 785 -9.99 18.27 7.73
N VAL A 786 -9.19 19.33 7.88
CA VAL A 786 -8.65 19.79 9.16
C VAL A 786 -9.13 21.22 9.37
N MET A 787 -9.89 21.43 10.44
CA MET A 787 -10.38 22.74 10.84
C MET A 787 -9.74 23.08 12.20
N THR A 788 -9.01 24.19 12.26
CA THR A 788 -8.36 24.69 13.47
C THR A 788 -8.93 26.06 13.82
N PRO A 789 -10.05 26.13 14.57
CA PRO A 789 -10.72 27.40 14.90
C PRO A 789 -9.79 28.41 15.58
N ASP A 790 -8.87 27.95 16.43
CA ASP A 790 -7.92 28.79 17.18
C ASP A 790 -6.97 29.59 16.28
N SER A 791 -6.60 29.03 15.12
CA SER A 791 -5.72 29.67 14.14
C SER A 791 -6.48 30.25 12.94
N GLY A 792 -7.76 29.93 12.79
CA GLY A 792 -8.56 30.25 11.60
C GLY A 792 -8.19 29.42 10.36
N SER A 793 -7.35 28.39 10.50
CA SER A 793 -6.94 27.51 9.40
C SER A 793 -7.99 26.45 9.11
N ALA A 794 -8.37 26.28 7.84
CA ALA A 794 -9.19 25.16 7.37
C ALA A 794 -8.60 24.62 6.06
N ILE A 795 -8.22 23.35 6.06
CA ILE A 795 -7.46 22.71 4.96
C ILE A 795 -8.12 21.38 4.57
N SER A 796 -8.13 21.06 3.28
CA SER A 796 -8.34 19.69 2.80
C SER A 796 -7.04 19.11 2.29
N GLU A 797 -6.63 17.99 2.89
CA GLU A 797 -5.50 17.18 2.47
C GLU A 797 -6.05 16.03 1.63
N VAL A 798 -5.57 15.88 0.41
CA VAL A 798 -6.18 14.98 -0.58
C VAL A 798 -5.11 14.08 -1.18
N ASP A 799 -5.43 12.79 -1.25
CA ASP A 799 -4.65 11.75 -1.92
C ASP A 799 -5.45 11.22 -3.12
N LEU A 800 -4.90 11.33 -4.33
CA LEU A 800 -5.47 10.77 -5.54
C LEU A 800 -4.84 9.41 -5.85
N ALA A 801 -5.67 8.39 -6.06
CA ALA A 801 -5.21 7.15 -6.68
C ALA A 801 -5.03 7.38 -8.18
N ILE A 802 -3.86 7.02 -8.70
CA ILE A 802 -3.54 7.09 -10.12
C ILE A 802 -3.23 5.69 -10.62
N CYS A 803 -4.04 5.20 -11.56
CA CYS A 803 -3.73 4.01 -12.36
C CYS A 803 -2.79 4.38 -13.49
N ALA A 804 -1.53 3.96 -13.45
CA ALA A 804 -0.60 4.26 -14.54
C ALA A 804 0.23 3.03 -14.89
N VAL A 805 0.42 2.82 -16.19
CA VAL A 805 1.43 1.89 -16.71
C VAL A 805 2.51 2.71 -17.40
N SER A 806 2.11 3.62 -18.28
CA SER A 806 2.98 4.53 -19.02
C SER A 806 2.74 6.01 -18.67
N GLY A 807 1.64 6.31 -17.96
CA GLY A 807 1.26 7.65 -17.52
C GLY A 807 0.55 8.50 -18.58
N VAL A 808 0.26 7.90 -19.74
CA VAL A 808 -0.25 8.60 -20.94
C VAL A 808 -1.78 8.55 -21.05
N GLY A 809 -2.47 7.88 -20.12
CA GLY A 809 -3.93 7.83 -20.08
C GLY A 809 -4.58 6.94 -21.15
N THR A 810 -3.90 5.88 -21.61
CA THR A 810 -4.42 4.93 -22.58
C THR A 810 -5.11 3.72 -21.94
N ASN A 811 -6.16 3.21 -22.57
CA ASN A 811 -6.81 1.96 -22.14
C ASN A 811 -6.09 0.74 -22.73
N HIS A 812 -5.95 -0.30 -21.90
CA HIS A 812 -5.37 -1.59 -22.28
C HIS A 812 -6.46 -2.57 -22.70
N ALA A 813 -6.12 -3.57 -23.50
CA ALA A 813 -7.05 -4.61 -23.94
C ALA A 813 -7.57 -5.41 -22.74
N ASP A 814 -8.86 -5.77 -22.78
CA ASP A 814 -9.56 -6.54 -21.75
C ASP A 814 -10.38 -7.64 -22.42
N ASP A 815 -10.30 -8.86 -21.89
CA ASP A 815 -11.14 -9.98 -22.33
C ASP A 815 -12.39 -10.11 -21.44
N ASP A 816 -13.43 -10.80 -21.90
CA ASP A 816 -14.56 -11.11 -21.03
C ASP A 816 -14.17 -12.09 -19.91
N ILE A 817 -14.86 -12.02 -18.77
CA ILE A 817 -14.67 -12.97 -17.66
C ILE A 817 -15.49 -14.23 -17.97
N VAL A 818 -14.88 -15.13 -18.76
CA VAL A 818 -15.46 -16.41 -19.17
C VAL A 818 -14.39 -17.48 -19.01
N ALA A 819 -14.72 -18.61 -18.39
CA ALA A 819 -13.80 -19.76 -18.31
C ALA A 819 -13.93 -20.64 -19.55
N GLU A 820 -12.83 -21.25 -20.00
CA GLU A 820 -12.87 -22.24 -21.08
C GLU A 820 -13.78 -23.43 -20.73
N ASP A 821 -14.40 -23.98 -21.77
CA ASP A 821 -15.24 -25.17 -21.63
C ASP A 821 -14.40 -26.42 -21.28
N GLY A 822 -15.03 -27.31 -20.50
CA GLY A 822 -14.44 -28.58 -20.12
C GLY A 822 -14.65 -29.68 -21.15
N THR A 823 -14.38 -30.91 -20.73
CA THR A 823 -14.67 -32.08 -21.57
C THR A 823 -16.17 -32.27 -21.77
N GLU A 824 -16.57 -32.62 -22.99
CA GLU A 824 -17.97 -32.89 -23.38
C GLU A 824 -18.33 -34.38 -23.31
N ASP A 825 -19.62 -34.68 -23.31
CA ASP A 825 -20.16 -36.04 -23.44
C ASP A 825 -20.05 -36.54 -24.89
N GLY A 826 -20.19 -37.85 -25.09
CA GLY A 826 -20.30 -38.45 -26.43
C GLY A 826 -19.33 -39.59 -26.70
N THR A 827 -19.25 -39.96 -27.98
CA THR A 827 -18.42 -41.08 -28.46
C THR A 827 -16.96 -40.67 -28.58
N THR A 828 -16.04 -41.54 -28.17
CA THR A 828 -14.60 -41.32 -28.29
C THR A 828 -14.06 -41.92 -29.59
N VAL A 829 -13.02 -42.76 -29.54
CA VAL A 829 -12.43 -43.39 -30.73
C VAL A 829 -12.98 -44.82 -30.93
N PRO A 830 -12.82 -45.40 -32.14
CA PRO A 830 -13.31 -46.75 -32.42
C PRO A 830 -12.64 -47.81 -31.56
N LEU A 831 -13.42 -48.79 -31.13
CA LEU A 831 -12.94 -49.93 -30.34
C LEU A 831 -12.20 -50.96 -31.20
N GLY A 832 -11.21 -51.61 -30.60
CA GLY A 832 -10.63 -52.83 -31.14
C GLY A 832 -11.66 -53.94 -31.40
N ALA A 833 -11.37 -54.82 -32.36
CA ALA A 833 -12.27 -55.91 -32.70
C ALA A 833 -12.19 -57.05 -31.66
N PRO A 834 -13.33 -57.62 -31.22
CA PRO A 834 -13.34 -58.81 -30.39
C PRO A 834 -12.87 -60.04 -31.18
N VAL A 835 -12.32 -61.03 -30.48
CA VAL A 835 -11.84 -62.28 -31.07
C VAL A 835 -12.80 -63.41 -30.68
N VAL A 836 -13.28 -64.15 -31.67
CA VAL A 836 -14.10 -65.35 -31.48
C VAL A 836 -13.33 -66.56 -31.97
N THR A 837 -13.12 -67.54 -31.10
CA THR A 837 -12.53 -68.83 -31.44
C THR A 837 -13.49 -69.95 -31.11
N TRP A 838 -13.70 -70.85 -32.06
CA TRP A 838 -14.52 -72.03 -31.88
C TRP A 838 -14.03 -73.11 -32.85
N ASP A 839 -13.88 -74.34 -32.36
CA ASP A 839 -13.54 -75.51 -33.17
C ASP A 839 -14.62 -76.58 -33.03
N GLY A 840 -15.54 -76.60 -34.00
CA GLY A 840 -16.52 -77.68 -34.15
C GLY A 840 -16.17 -78.68 -35.23
N SER A 841 -14.89 -78.87 -35.56
CA SER A 841 -14.48 -80.02 -36.37
C SER A 841 -14.79 -81.33 -35.64
N ALA A 842 -14.73 -82.46 -36.36
CA ALA A 842 -15.04 -83.77 -35.79
C ALA A 842 -14.14 -84.17 -34.58
N THR A 843 -12.98 -83.53 -34.43
CA THR A 843 -12.04 -83.72 -33.32
C THR A 843 -11.92 -82.49 -32.41
N GLY A 844 -12.70 -81.44 -32.66
CA GLY A 844 -12.66 -80.18 -31.92
C GLY A 844 -13.27 -80.28 -30.53
N ASP A 845 -12.93 -79.32 -29.67
CA ASP A 845 -13.42 -79.25 -28.28
C ASP A 845 -14.85 -78.72 -28.16
N GLN A 846 -15.38 -78.12 -29.24
CA GLN A 846 -16.71 -77.51 -29.33
C GLN A 846 -16.93 -76.35 -28.34
N VAL A 847 -15.85 -75.78 -27.81
CA VAL A 847 -15.89 -74.66 -26.87
C VAL A 847 -15.81 -73.36 -27.65
N ILE A 848 -16.84 -72.51 -27.52
CA ILE A 848 -16.77 -71.14 -28.03
C ILE A 848 -16.11 -70.27 -26.97
N THR A 849 -15.03 -69.60 -27.34
CA THR A 849 -14.35 -68.60 -26.52
C THR A 849 -14.44 -67.26 -27.23
N ILE A 850 -14.89 -66.25 -26.49
CA ILE A 850 -14.99 -64.88 -26.98
C ILE A 850 -14.13 -64.02 -26.06
N THR A 851 -13.20 -63.27 -26.64
CA THR A 851 -12.30 -62.38 -25.89
C THR A 851 -12.44 -60.97 -26.41
N PHE A 852 -12.65 -60.04 -25.49
CA PHE A 852 -12.73 -58.61 -25.78
C PHE A 852 -11.38 -57.96 -25.49
N PRO A 853 -11.01 -56.91 -26.24
CA PRO A 853 -9.99 -55.97 -25.79
C PRO A 853 -10.36 -55.46 -24.39
N GLY A 854 -9.36 -55.23 -23.53
CA GLY A 854 -9.59 -54.42 -22.34
C GLY A 854 -9.76 -52.94 -22.73
N VAL A 855 -10.13 -52.10 -21.77
CA VAL A 855 -10.13 -50.64 -21.95
C VAL A 855 -8.78 -50.22 -22.55
N GLU A 856 -8.79 -49.43 -23.62
CA GLU A 856 -7.55 -49.05 -24.31
C GLU A 856 -6.83 -47.91 -23.56
N ASP A 857 -5.51 -47.75 -23.80
CA ASP A 857 -4.69 -46.72 -23.11
C ASP A 857 -5.23 -45.31 -23.35
N HIS A 858 -5.60 -44.98 -24.59
CA HIS A 858 -6.13 -43.66 -24.93
C HIS A 858 -7.40 -43.32 -24.12
N GLU A 859 -8.22 -44.32 -23.79
CA GLU A 859 -9.49 -44.15 -23.07
C GLU A 859 -9.24 -44.01 -21.55
N ARG A 860 -8.18 -44.66 -21.05
CA ARG A 860 -7.66 -44.42 -19.70
C ARG A 860 -7.08 -43.02 -19.55
N ASP A 861 -6.36 -42.53 -20.55
CA ASP A 861 -5.70 -41.23 -20.52
C ASP A 861 -6.73 -40.08 -20.45
N LEU A 862 -7.95 -40.28 -20.95
CA LEU A 862 -9.08 -39.33 -20.78
C LEU A 862 -9.53 -39.14 -19.32
N ALA A 863 -9.02 -39.92 -18.36
CA ALA A 863 -9.25 -39.68 -16.94
C ALA A 863 -8.61 -38.38 -16.44
N LYS A 864 -7.59 -37.86 -17.14
CA LYS A 864 -6.88 -36.63 -16.75
C LYS A 864 -6.75 -35.71 -17.95
N VAL A 865 -7.34 -34.53 -17.86
CA VAL A 865 -7.33 -33.55 -18.95
C VAL A 865 -6.79 -32.23 -18.44
N GLU A 866 -5.79 -31.69 -19.12
CA GLU A 866 -5.24 -30.37 -18.86
C GLU A 866 -5.82 -29.36 -19.85
N ILE A 867 -6.30 -28.23 -19.34
CA ILE A 867 -6.92 -27.16 -20.12
C ILE A 867 -6.17 -25.86 -19.79
N ALA A 868 -5.62 -25.20 -20.81
CA ALA A 868 -4.89 -23.95 -20.64
C ALA A 868 -5.69 -22.78 -21.22
N GLN A 869 -5.78 -21.69 -20.46
CA GLN A 869 -6.45 -20.45 -20.87
C GLN A 869 -5.56 -19.25 -20.57
N THR A 870 -5.64 -18.22 -21.41
CA THR A 870 -5.05 -16.90 -21.13
C THR A 870 -6.13 -15.84 -21.24
N VAL A 871 -6.19 -14.92 -20.27
CA VAL A 871 -7.18 -13.85 -20.18
C VAL A 871 -6.45 -12.52 -20.00
N ALA A 872 -6.73 -11.55 -20.88
CA ALA A 872 -6.24 -10.18 -20.73
C ALA A 872 -6.97 -9.46 -19.59
N ALA A 873 -6.21 -8.77 -18.74
CA ALA A 873 -6.70 -7.87 -17.70
C ALA A 873 -6.54 -6.41 -18.15
N GLY A 874 -7.65 -5.79 -18.52
CA GLY A 874 -7.70 -4.39 -18.93
C GLY A 874 -7.42 -3.44 -17.77
N LEU A 875 -6.69 -2.37 -18.09
CA LEU A 875 -6.41 -1.25 -17.21
C LEU A 875 -6.84 0.03 -17.92
N ALA A 876 -7.61 0.88 -17.24
CA ALA A 876 -7.85 2.24 -17.69
C ALA A 876 -6.81 3.15 -17.04
N GLU A 877 -5.86 3.67 -17.82
CA GLU A 877 -4.85 4.57 -17.28
C GLU A 877 -5.42 5.96 -17.00
N ASP A 878 -5.01 6.48 -15.86
CA ASP A 878 -5.16 7.85 -15.42
C ASP A 878 -4.02 8.70 -15.97
N LEU A 879 -4.27 10.00 -16.12
CA LEU A 879 -3.26 10.95 -16.59
C LEU A 879 -2.28 11.28 -15.45
N LEU A 880 -0.99 11.13 -15.69
CA LEU A 880 0.07 11.61 -14.79
C LEU A 880 1.30 12.03 -15.58
N THR A 881 1.64 13.31 -15.52
CA THR A 881 2.85 13.86 -16.13
C THR A 881 3.53 14.79 -15.15
N VAL A 882 4.85 14.61 -15.00
CA VAL A 882 5.70 15.46 -14.16
C VAL A 882 6.74 16.13 -15.05
N SER A 883 6.68 17.45 -15.17
CA SER A 883 7.63 18.26 -15.92
C SER A 883 8.74 18.74 -14.99
N TYR A 884 9.97 18.34 -15.29
CA TYR A 884 11.16 18.81 -14.57
C TYR A 884 11.84 19.92 -15.39
N GLU A 885 11.70 21.16 -14.94
CA GLU A 885 12.58 22.25 -15.38
C GLU A 885 13.59 22.55 -14.26
N PRO A 886 14.90 22.32 -14.50
CA PRO A 886 15.95 22.52 -13.49
C PRO A 886 16.10 23.96 -13.02
#